data_AF-A0A2W4TBC4-F1
#
_entry.id   AF-A0A2W4TBC4-F1
#
_cell.length_a   1.000
_cell.length_b   1.000
_cell.length_c   1.000
_cell.angle_alpha   90.00
_cell.angle_beta   90.00
_cell.angle_gamma   90.00
#
_symmetry.space_group_name_H-M   'P 1'
#
loop_
_entity.id
_entity.type
_entity.pdbx_description
1 polymer ?
#
loop_
_entity_poly.entity_id
_entity_poly.type
_entity_poly.pdbx_seq_one_letter_code
_entity_poly.pdbx_strand_id
1 'polypeptide(L)'
;MAEKANHRATLLIGYGRFGLETLRQFLTSTATRGVLAWDTPAGPGNGERRLRDLGLLWLPDPFEDSGPGVGGMPALDGSRAELMRDLHQQIENLPDDETGLKQAVKARAEALLRADTRASRDRNLPLGLDVVVLAHPHDRRTLGRLRPLLKECVVDVLYRSVTQLHREVGADALNFVQILDFANYWERSESAKALRGHFKAYVEHWQRWREEKQPTFGRIYLVDSHTPNGVREERLRIDEISLFLEFLLFEGQRDSESMQTLYQARPDDGRLLATFGIRLLERSGGLLKRLAAARFGIGWLEYLDEARTWPTAKIQPLRDTLEACQGVVLEDTLTDGGLPVESHQSLARLADELEALPADDPAWPQQVRACCAKGMRRLESELADRVQLHIRKTLQEGSFADLAKSLRIQIDAALHDDRQPATLGTVVRELESALDALKPNLDGTAATAPLPAVGLAKLEELQAVHQDYRHFLERQLDTNGVLKWWPLLAFLFGLGLSHWLSSWIAAWLATLGVFDSATASHPLNMAHEAAQWLVGVPGTPLPGHPWALALASLLLGAAMVFMLHRAVKRQVLRARLFWTDPERGRLADALRVLVRGLTDDQAGLVAQMQSDAAANIRDEAGRELGQWHRNLRERRREMGWLRSQLHDFLDMHGLDADSPVENWTRISRDGGIRHAMEQFDDLLRISQTRPPIPEHFQSMQAEKKPFKKWEERYSQAFLYPLRFIDELSENYQEPLEQELAQPGSGAEQQTRADELCAFLRRHSGDFTTAFRWKASVGVPPDSVYCLLPPLWLGLPGVRDTLTGQAINEEHRLPGEDVARAYLLRLQIGVETTCLTH
;
A
#
# COMPACT_ATOMS: atom_id res chain seq x y z
N MET A 1 -21.33 15.83 -24.11
CA MET A 1 -20.23 15.94 -25.10
C MET A 1 -20.29 14.72 -26.00
N ALA A 2 -20.41 14.92 -27.32
CA ALA A 2 -20.19 13.83 -28.26
C ALA A 2 -18.71 13.43 -28.20
N GLU A 3 -18.43 12.15 -27.99
CA GLU A 3 -17.08 11.60 -28.04
C GLU A 3 -16.52 11.87 -29.46
N LYS A 4 -15.55 12.79 -29.59
CA LYS A 4 -14.90 13.10 -30.88
C LYS A 4 -13.98 11.94 -31.25
N ALA A 5 -14.55 10.90 -31.83
CA ALA A 5 -13.77 9.78 -32.35
C ALA A 5 -13.08 10.18 -33.66
N ASN A 6 -11.86 9.67 -33.87
CA ASN A 6 -11.22 9.74 -35.19
C ASN A 6 -12.15 9.10 -36.22
N HIS A 7 -12.38 9.79 -37.34
CA HIS A 7 -13.22 9.29 -38.42
C HIS A 7 -12.61 8.06 -39.12
N ARG A 8 -11.32 7.80 -38.92
CA ARG A 8 -10.59 6.63 -39.40
C ARG A 8 -9.41 6.32 -38.50
N ALA A 9 -9.11 5.03 -38.31
CA ALA A 9 -7.92 4.63 -37.57
C ALA A 9 -6.66 5.22 -38.22
N THR A 10 -5.77 5.79 -37.41
CA THR A 10 -4.58 6.49 -37.92
C THR A 10 -3.30 6.04 -37.22
N LEU A 11 -2.23 5.89 -38.00
CA LEU A 11 -0.86 5.68 -37.55
C LEU A 11 -0.04 6.94 -37.80
N LEU A 12 0.43 7.61 -36.74
CA LEU A 12 1.37 8.72 -36.84
C LEU A 12 2.79 8.21 -36.62
N ILE A 13 3.67 8.51 -37.57
CA ILE A 13 5.08 8.12 -37.55
C ILE A 13 5.92 9.39 -37.49
N GLY A 14 6.58 9.62 -36.36
CA GLY A 14 7.56 10.69 -36.20
C GLY A 14 8.96 10.19 -36.52
N TYR A 15 9.64 10.80 -37.48
CA TYR A 15 11.03 10.50 -37.83
C TYR A 15 11.98 11.57 -37.27
N GLY A 16 13.05 11.14 -36.60
CA GLY A 16 14.03 12.02 -35.95
C GLY A 16 13.50 12.72 -34.69
N ARG A 17 14.28 13.65 -34.14
CA ARG A 17 13.91 14.47 -32.97
C ARG A 17 12.68 15.32 -33.26
N PHE A 18 12.64 15.93 -34.44
CA PHE A 18 11.53 16.78 -34.89
C PHE A 18 10.20 16.02 -34.89
N GLY A 19 10.20 14.78 -35.40
CA GLY A 19 9.01 13.93 -35.40
C GLY A 19 8.52 13.64 -33.98
N LEU A 20 9.42 13.29 -33.06
CA LEU A 20 9.09 13.05 -31.65
C LEU A 20 8.50 14.29 -30.97
N GLU A 21 9.13 15.46 -31.17
CA GLU A 21 8.67 16.73 -30.58
C GLU A 21 7.29 17.13 -31.12
N THR A 22 7.05 16.92 -32.42
CA THR A 22 5.75 17.19 -33.03
C THR A 22 4.67 16.27 -32.48
N LEU A 23 4.95 14.96 -32.31
CA LEU A 23 4.00 14.03 -31.69
C LEU A 23 3.69 14.43 -30.24
N ARG A 24 4.69 14.79 -29.44
CA ARG A 24 4.50 15.22 -28.05
C ARG A 24 3.69 16.51 -27.94
N GLN A 25 3.98 17.49 -28.80
CA GLN A 25 3.24 18.75 -28.83
C GLN A 25 1.79 18.53 -29.28
N PHE A 26 1.58 17.69 -30.30
CA PHE A 26 0.24 17.28 -30.73
C PHE A 26 -0.55 16.62 -29.58
N LEU A 27 0.05 15.65 -28.87
CA LEU A 27 -0.60 14.96 -27.74
C LEU A 27 -0.89 15.91 -26.59
N THR A 28 0.10 16.70 -26.18
CA THR A 28 -0.08 17.65 -25.07
C THR A 28 -1.21 18.63 -25.40
N SER A 29 -1.19 19.19 -26.61
CA SER A 29 -2.18 20.17 -27.04
C SER A 29 -3.59 19.57 -27.13
N THR A 30 -3.74 18.35 -27.65
CA THR A 30 -5.06 17.70 -27.82
C THR A 30 -5.59 17.11 -26.51
N ALA A 31 -4.71 16.62 -25.63
CA ALA A 31 -5.08 16.11 -24.31
C ALA A 31 -5.57 17.21 -23.37
N THR A 32 -4.89 18.36 -23.31
CA THR A 32 -5.29 19.48 -22.44
C THR A 32 -6.69 20.00 -22.78
N ARG A 33 -7.11 19.87 -24.05
CA ARG A 33 -8.43 20.29 -24.54
C ARG A 33 -9.47 19.17 -24.54
N GLY A 34 -9.08 17.94 -24.23
CA GLY A 34 -10.00 16.80 -24.15
C GLY A 34 -10.53 16.30 -25.47
N VAL A 35 -9.73 16.45 -26.52
CA VAL A 35 -10.09 15.99 -27.88
C VAL A 35 -9.82 14.50 -28.05
N LEU A 36 -8.85 13.96 -27.29
CA LEU A 36 -8.43 12.58 -27.40
C LEU A 36 -9.49 11.61 -26.87
N ALA A 37 -9.85 10.63 -27.70
CA ALA A 37 -10.67 9.50 -27.30
C ALA A 37 -9.81 8.39 -26.68
N TRP A 38 -10.37 7.70 -25.67
CA TRP A 38 -9.64 6.72 -24.88
C TRP A 38 -10.39 5.39 -24.83
N ASP A 39 -9.65 4.30 -24.95
CA ASP A 39 -10.16 2.97 -24.64
C ASP A 39 -9.97 2.71 -23.16
N THR A 40 -11.08 2.56 -22.43
CA THR A 40 -11.08 2.09 -21.05
C THR A 40 -10.88 0.57 -21.06
N PRO A 41 -9.85 0.03 -20.37
CA PRO A 41 -9.66 -1.40 -20.31
C PRO A 41 -10.90 -2.06 -19.66
N ALA A 42 -11.46 -3.06 -20.35
CA ALA A 42 -12.57 -3.84 -19.83
C ALA A 42 -12.09 -4.76 -18.69
N GLY A 43 -12.07 -4.24 -17.47
CA GLY A 43 -11.77 -5.00 -16.27
C GLY A 43 -11.36 -4.13 -15.08
N PRO A 44 -11.46 -4.64 -13.84
CA PRO A 44 -11.05 -3.92 -12.62
C PRO A 44 -9.52 -3.86 -12.44
N GLY A 45 -8.74 -3.94 -13.53
CA GLY A 45 -7.29 -4.10 -13.54
C GLY A 45 -6.53 -2.85 -13.96
N ASN A 46 -5.28 -2.78 -13.52
CA ASN A 46 -4.27 -1.73 -13.74
C ASN A 46 -3.85 -1.57 -15.22
N GLY A 47 -4.78 -1.26 -16.12
CA GLY A 47 -4.45 -0.96 -17.51
C GLY A 47 -4.19 0.54 -17.68
N GLU A 48 -3.00 0.90 -18.19
CA GLU A 48 -2.74 2.22 -18.77
C GLU A 48 -3.82 2.50 -19.84
N ARG A 49 -4.45 3.68 -19.78
CA ARG A 49 -5.42 4.12 -20.80
C ARG A 49 -4.72 4.12 -22.16
N ARG A 50 -5.39 3.62 -23.19
CA ARG A 50 -4.86 3.64 -24.55
C ARG A 50 -5.65 4.61 -25.41
N LEU A 51 -4.96 5.36 -26.25
CA LEU A 51 -5.58 6.23 -27.22
C LEU A 51 -6.37 5.39 -28.21
N ARG A 52 -7.65 5.72 -28.35
CA ARG A 52 -8.55 5.05 -29.29
C ARG A 52 -8.20 5.53 -30.71
N ASP A 53 -8.18 4.59 -31.67
CA ASP A 53 -8.00 4.85 -33.10
C ASP A 53 -6.70 5.60 -33.49
N LEU A 54 -5.71 5.66 -32.59
CA LEU A 54 -4.44 6.34 -32.83
C LEU A 54 -3.26 5.44 -32.45
N GLY A 55 -2.36 5.19 -33.41
CA GLY A 55 -1.06 4.58 -33.19
C GLY A 55 0.04 5.63 -33.33
N LEU A 56 1.00 5.61 -32.41
CA LEU A 56 2.08 6.59 -32.35
C LEU A 56 3.40 5.84 -32.38
N LEU A 57 4.20 6.09 -33.41
CA LEU A 57 5.47 5.43 -33.64
C LEU A 57 6.57 6.47 -33.77
N TRP A 58 7.71 6.23 -33.13
CA TRP A 58 8.90 7.07 -33.29
C TRP A 58 10.06 6.28 -33.90
N LEU A 59 10.67 6.87 -34.94
CA LEU A 59 11.82 6.35 -35.65
C LEU A 59 13.02 7.28 -35.43
N PRO A 60 14.14 6.79 -34.87
CA PRO A 60 15.34 7.60 -34.76
C PRO A 60 15.98 7.89 -36.13
N ASP A 61 16.47 9.11 -36.32
CA ASP A 61 17.31 9.46 -37.48
C ASP A 61 18.79 9.26 -37.12
N PRO A 62 19.51 8.30 -37.73
CA PRO A 62 20.93 8.07 -37.43
C PRO A 62 21.85 9.23 -37.83
N PHE A 63 21.35 10.17 -38.66
CA PHE A 63 22.13 11.27 -39.20
C PHE A 63 21.95 12.57 -38.42
N GLU A 64 21.05 12.61 -37.43
CA GLU A 64 20.97 13.71 -36.48
C GLU A 64 22.14 13.61 -35.50
N ASP A 65 22.89 14.70 -35.35
CA ASP A 65 23.98 14.78 -34.37
C ASP A 65 23.40 14.54 -32.98
N SER A 66 23.76 13.39 -32.40
CA SER A 66 23.30 12.99 -31.09
C SER A 66 23.99 13.84 -30.03
N GLY A 67 23.45 15.04 -29.76
CA GLY A 67 23.73 15.72 -28.52
C GLY A 67 23.47 14.76 -27.34
N PRO A 68 24.18 14.91 -26.20
CA PRO A 68 24.01 14.02 -25.05
C PRO A 68 22.55 14.10 -24.58
N GLY A 69 21.73 13.11 -24.96
CA GLY A 69 20.28 13.14 -24.71
C GLY A 69 19.38 12.49 -25.77
N VAL A 70 19.87 12.03 -26.93
CA VAL A 70 18.97 11.43 -27.95
C VAL A 70 18.31 10.09 -27.51
N GLY A 71 18.74 9.50 -26.39
CA GLY A 71 18.02 8.44 -25.66
C GLY A 71 17.48 8.86 -24.28
N GLY A 72 17.70 10.11 -23.88
CA GLY A 72 17.26 10.69 -22.61
C GLY A 72 16.47 11.95 -22.89
N MET A 73 15.14 11.79 -22.98
CA MET A 73 14.11 12.84 -22.88
C MET A 73 14.67 14.28 -22.93
N PRO A 74 14.47 15.08 -24.00
CA PRO A 74 14.51 16.53 -23.81
C PRO A 74 13.57 16.80 -22.64
N ALA A 75 14.12 17.31 -21.54
CA ALA A 75 13.38 17.50 -20.31
C ALA A 75 12.26 18.50 -20.62
N LEU A 76 11.08 17.98 -20.91
CA LEU A 76 9.88 18.60 -20.37
C LEU A 76 10.21 18.87 -18.91
N ASP A 77 9.97 20.09 -18.42
CA ASP A 77 10.13 20.40 -16.99
C ASP A 77 9.57 19.23 -16.19
N GLY A 78 10.30 18.77 -15.16
CA GLY A 78 10.01 17.50 -14.49
C GLY A 78 8.53 17.32 -14.13
N SER A 79 7.87 18.42 -13.77
CA SER A 79 6.42 18.54 -13.56
C SER A 79 5.57 18.21 -14.80
N ARG A 80 5.81 18.90 -15.92
CA ARG A 80 5.09 18.67 -17.20
C ARG A 80 5.36 17.28 -17.78
N ALA A 81 6.55 16.74 -17.57
CA ALA A 81 6.92 15.40 -17.97
C ALA A 81 6.12 14.33 -17.22
N GLU A 82 5.91 14.53 -15.91
CA GLU A 82 5.16 13.61 -15.05
C GLU A 82 3.67 13.63 -15.34
N LEU A 83 3.08 14.82 -15.53
CA LEU A 83 1.66 14.97 -15.83
C LEU A 83 1.25 14.27 -17.14
N MET A 84 2.10 14.38 -18.17
CA MET A 84 1.87 13.86 -19.52
C MET A 84 2.57 12.51 -19.76
N ARG A 85 3.05 11.86 -18.69
CA ARG A 85 3.88 10.65 -18.80
C ARG A 85 3.14 9.52 -19.48
N ASP A 86 1.89 9.28 -19.10
CA ASP A 86 1.03 8.22 -19.65
C ASP A 86 0.77 8.41 -21.15
N LEU A 87 0.61 9.65 -21.61
CA LEU A 87 0.48 10.01 -23.02
C LEU A 87 1.77 9.76 -23.78
N HIS A 88 2.89 10.26 -23.27
CA HIS A 88 4.17 10.16 -23.97
C HIS A 88 4.71 8.72 -24.00
N GLN A 89 4.37 7.89 -23.01
CA GLN A 89 4.68 6.46 -23.01
C GLN A 89 3.97 5.69 -24.12
N GLN A 90 2.88 6.22 -24.68
CA GLN A 90 2.21 5.60 -25.82
C GLN A 90 2.91 5.81 -27.15
N ILE A 91 3.94 6.67 -27.21
CA ILE A 91 4.81 6.79 -28.37
C ILE A 91 5.78 5.60 -28.33
N GLU A 92 5.56 4.64 -29.22
CA GLU A 92 6.34 3.41 -29.26
C GLU A 92 7.70 3.68 -29.92
N ASN A 93 8.78 3.48 -29.16
CA ASN A 93 10.15 3.61 -29.66
C ASN A 93 10.48 2.39 -30.52
N LEU A 94 10.68 2.63 -31.81
CA LEU A 94 10.94 1.55 -32.74
C LEU A 94 12.42 1.19 -32.80
N PRO A 95 12.74 -0.11 -32.97
CA PRO A 95 14.12 -0.54 -33.09
C PRO A 95 14.70 -0.05 -34.44
N ASP A 96 16.01 0.15 -34.45
CA ASP A 96 16.77 0.61 -35.62
C ASP A 96 16.93 -0.46 -36.71
N ASP A 97 16.49 -1.70 -36.46
CA ASP A 97 16.57 -2.80 -37.42
C ASP A 97 15.31 -2.91 -38.28
N GLU A 98 15.52 -3.22 -39.56
CA GLU A 98 14.46 -3.27 -40.57
C GLU A 98 13.37 -4.30 -40.24
N THR A 99 13.74 -5.42 -39.59
CA THR A 99 12.80 -6.51 -39.30
C THR A 99 11.89 -6.14 -38.13
N GLY A 100 12.47 -5.61 -37.06
CA GLY A 100 11.75 -5.10 -35.89
C GLY A 100 10.81 -3.95 -36.27
N LEU A 101 11.27 -3.04 -37.14
CA LEU A 101 10.42 -1.97 -37.69
C LEU A 101 9.19 -2.52 -38.42
N LYS A 102 9.39 -3.46 -39.36
CA LYS A 102 8.28 -4.12 -40.09
C LYS A 102 7.29 -4.77 -39.15
N GLN A 103 7.79 -5.48 -38.13
CA GLN A 103 6.96 -6.19 -37.17
C GLN A 103 6.14 -5.23 -36.31
N ALA A 104 6.73 -4.13 -35.84
CA ALA A 104 6.06 -3.16 -35.00
C ALA A 104 4.97 -2.37 -35.76
N VAL A 105 5.29 -1.90 -36.98
CA VAL A 105 4.30 -1.24 -37.85
C VAL A 105 3.11 -2.17 -38.13
N LYS A 106 3.39 -3.44 -38.46
CA LYS A 106 2.36 -4.46 -38.67
C LYS A 106 1.51 -4.67 -37.40
N ALA A 107 2.15 -4.92 -36.26
CA ALA A 107 1.46 -5.21 -35.01
C ALA A 107 0.57 -4.04 -34.58
N ARG A 108 1.03 -2.80 -34.74
CA ARG A 108 0.25 -1.61 -34.39
C ARG A 108 -0.93 -1.41 -35.34
N ALA A 109 -0.73 -1.57 -36.64
CA ALA A 109 -1.83 -1.51 -37.62
C ALA A 109 -2.87 -2.60 -37.39
N GLU A 110 -2.45 -3.85 -37.15
CA GLU A 110 -3.37 -4.95 -36.82
C GLU A 110 -4.15 -4.67 -35.54
N ALA A 111 -3.52 -4.10 -34.50
CA ALA A 111 -4.17 -3.73 -33.25
C ALA A 111 -5.27 -2.68 -33.46
N LEU A 112 -5.00 -1.63 -34.25
CA LEU A 112 -5.98 -0.59 -34.58
C LEU A 112 -7.16 -1.13 -35.41
N LEU A 113 -6.91 -2.15 -36.23
CA LEU A 113 -7.91 -2.73 -37.13
C LEU A 113 -8.61 -3.97 -36.55
N ARG A 114 -8.43 -4.33 -35.26
CA ARG A 114 -9.09 -5.50 -34.66
C ARG A 114 -10.61 -5.37 -34.68
N ALA A 115 -11.30 -6.49 -34.86
CA ALA A 115 -12.75 -6.55 -34.89
C ALA A 115 -13.39 -6.16 -33.56
N ASP A 116 -12.78 -6.56 -32.42
CA ASP A 116 -13.29 -6.21 -31.08
C ASP A 116 -13.24 -4.69 -30.83
N THR A 117 -12.15 -4.04 -31.26
CA THR A 117 -12.00 -2.58 -31.22
C THR A 117 -13.02 -1.87 -32.13
N ARG A 118 -13.52 -2.56 -33.17
CA ARG A 118 -14.56 -2.07 -34.10
C ARG A 118 -15.98 -2.34 -33.61
N ALA A 119 -16.22 -3.47 -32.96
CA ALA A 119 -17.53 -3.93 -32.52
C ALA A 119 -18.07 -3.15 -31.31
N SER A 120 -17.20 -2.54 -30.51
CA SER A 120 -17.57 -1.69 -29.37
C SER A 120 -18.08 -0.29 -29.77
N ARG A 121 -18.43 -0.06 -31.04
CA ARG A 121 -18.67 1.29 -31.60
C ARG A 121 -20.14 1.51 -31.98
N ASP A 122 -20.68 2.67 -31.60
CA ASP A 122 -22.06 3.11 -31.92
C ASP A 122 -22.24 3.61 -33.38
N ARG A 123 -21.13 3.86 -34.11
CA ARG A 123 -21.13 4.29 -35.52
C ARG A 123 -20.26 3.36 -36.35
N ASN A 124 -20.79 2.87 -37.47
CA ASN A 124 -20.06 2.12 -38.49
C ASN A 124 -18.94 3.00 -39.09
N LEU A 125 -17.76 3.04 -38.45
CA LEU A 125 -16.60 3.73 -39.02
C LEU A 125 -16.22 3.08 -40.37
N PRO A 126 -15.92 3.88 -41.41
CA PRO A 126 -15.49 3.32 -42.69
C PRO A 126 -14.17 2.56 -42.51
N LEU A 127 -14.11 1.37 -43.11
CA LEU A 127 -12.94 0.51 -43.05
C LEU A 127 -11.74 1.16 -43.76
N GLY A 128 -10.62 1.31 -43.05
CA GLY A 128 -9.35 1.74 -43.62
C GLY A 128 -8.37 2.30 -42.59
N LEU A 129 -7.13 2.53 -43.01
CA LEU A 129 -6.03 3.05 -42.19
C LEU A 129 -5.39 4.26 -42.85
N ASP A 130 -5.22 5.32 -42.08
CA ASP A 130 -4.39 6.46 -42.46
C ASP A 130 -3.00 6.34 -41.85
N VAL A 131 -1.99 6.73 -42.60
CA VAL A 131 -0.60 6.76 -42.15
C VAL A 131 -0.05 8.15 -42.42
N VAL A 132 0.31 8.86 -41.36
CA VAL A 132 0.92 10.20 -41.47
C VAL A 132 2.36 10.14 -41.02
N VAL A 133 3.26 10.60 -41.89
CA VAL A 133 4.71 10.61 -41.62
C VAL A 133 5.18 12.05 -41.43
N LEU A 134 5.82 12.32 -40.30
CA LEU A 134 6.40 13.61 -39.93
C LEU A 134 7.92 13.49 -39.98
N ALA A 135 8.60 14.33 -40.77
CA ALA A 135 10.06 14.31 -40.85
C ALA A 135 10.63 15.71 -41.09
N HIS A 136 11.86 15.93 -40.64
CA HIS A 136 12.65 17.12 -40.93
C HIS A 136 13.92 16.75 -41.72
N PRO A 137 13.89 16.76 -43.06
CA PRO A 137 15.06 16.35 -43.84
C PRO A 137 16.12 17.46 -43.88
N HIS A 138 17.14 17.35 -43.01
CA HIS A 138 18.26 18.29 -42.96
C HIS A 138 19.21 18.16 -44.15
N ASP A 139 19.36 16.95 -44.70
CA ASP A 139 20.28 16.68 -45.79
C ASP A 139 19.80 15.55 -46.74
N ARG A 140 20.62 15.28 -47.77
CA ARG A 140 20.34 14.23 -48.76
C ARG A 140 20.32 12.81 -48.17
N ARG A 141 21.03 12.56 -47.06
CA ARG A 141 21.15 11.24 -46.43
C ARG A 141 19.83 10.90 -45.72
N THR A 142 19.23 11.86 -45.02
CA THR A 142 17.91 11.69 -44.40
C THR A 142 16.85 11.33 -45.43
N LEU A 143 16.70 12.09 -46.53
CA LEU A 143 15.77 11.72 -47.62
C LEU A 143 16.11 10.38 -48.28
N GLY A 144 17.41 10.10 -48.44
CA GLY A 144 17.93 8.86 -49.02
C GLY A 144 17.56 7.62 -48.21
N ARG A 145 17.55 7.71 -46.87
CA ARG A 145 17.11 6.64 -45.95
C ARG A 145 15.59 6.58 -45.81
N LEU A 146 14.92 7.74 -45.79
CA LEU A 146 13.47 7.82 -45.61
C LEU A 146 12.72 7.08 -46.73
N ARG A 147 13.17 7.18 -47.98
CA ARG A 147 12.52 6.51 -49.12
C ARG A 147 12.44 4.98 -49.00
N PRO A 148 13.57 4.23 -48.92
CA PRO A 148 13.52 2.77 -48.78
C PRO A 148 12.83 2.35 -47.48
N LEU A 149 13.02 3.09 -46.38
CA LEU A 149 12.37 2.81 -45.11
C LEU A 149 10.84 2.88 -45.23
N LEU A 150 10.29 3.96 -45.79
CA LEU A 150 8.85 4.10 -45.95
C LEU A 150 8.30 3.08 -46.96
N LYS A 151 9.00 2.84 -48.06
CA LYS A 151 8.58 1.87 -49.06
C LYS A 151 8.55 0.45 -48.50
N GLU A 152 9.69 -0.05 -48.03
CA GLU A 152 9.90 -1.46 -47.70
C GLU A 152 9.34 -1.82 -46.32
N CYS A 153 9.39 -0.89 -45.37
CA CYS A 153 9.03 -1.17 -43.99
C CYS A 153 7.63 -0.69 -43.58
N VAL A 154 7.05 0.27 -44.32
CA VAL A 154 5.71 0.82 -43.99
C VAL A 154 4.71 0.47 -45.09
N VAL A 155 4.90 0.98 -46.31
CA VAL A 155 3.94 0.82 -47.41
C VAL A 155 3.78 -0.65 -47.81
N ASP A 156 4.88 -1.35 -48.14
CA ASP A 156 4.83 -2.75 -48.56
C ASP A 156 4.34 -3.67 -47.42
N VAL A 157 4.67 -3.37 -46.16
CA VAL A 157 4.19 -4.17 -45.02
C VAL A 157 2.69 -4.04 -44.85
N LEU A 158 2.17 -2.82 -44.79
CA LEU A 158 0.74 -2.57 -44.62
C LEU A 158 -0.06 -3.08 -45.83
N TYR A 159 0.50 -2.93 -47.03
CA TYR A 159 -0.11 -3.41 -48.25
C TYR A 159 0.06 -4.91 -48.52
N ARG A 160 0.96 -5.66 -47.88
CA ARG A 160 1.06 -7.11 -48.17
C ARG A 160 0.70 -7.99 -46.99
N SER A 161 0.88 -7.47 -45.78
CA SER A 161 0.87 -8.28 -44.56
C SER A 161 -0.36 -8.08 -43.69
N VAL A 162 -1.12 -6.99 -43.89
CA VAL A 162 -2.33 -6.68 -43.11
C VAL A 162 -3.59 -7.11 -43.88
N THR A 163 -4.06 -8.31 -43.57
CA THR A 163 -5.14 -8.99 -44.29
C THR A 163 -6.50 -8.27 -44.24
N GLN A 164 -6.76 -7.52 -43.17
CA GLN A 164 -8.00 -6.77 -42.97
C GLN A 164 -8.20 -5.67 -44.03
N LEU A 165 -7.11 -5.10 -44.54
CA LEU A 165 -7.16 -4.05 -45.56
C LEU A 165 -7.35 -4.62 -46.98
N HIS A 166 -6.99 -5.89 -47.18
CA HIS A 166 -7.04 -6.56 -48.50
C HIS A 166 -8.39 -7.17 -48.83
N ARG A 167 -9.07 -7.74 -47.83
CA ARG A 167 -10.28 -8.55 -48.05
C ARG A 167 -11.56 -7.72 -48.13
N GLU A 168 -11.59 -6.51 -47.57
CA GLU A 168 -12.86 -5.79 -47.32
C GLU A 168 -13.02 -4.46 -48.09
N VAL A 169 -11.94 -3.83 -48.62
CA VAL A 169 -12.03 -2.41 -49.08
C VAL A 169 -11.21 -2.06 -50.35
N GLY A 170 -10.12 -2.77 -50.68
CA GLY A 170 -9.28 -2.45 -51.86
C GLY A 170 -8.15 -1.45 -51.57
N ALA A 171 -7.42 -1.00 -52.61
CA ALA A 171 -6.21 -0.16 -52.43
C ALA A 171 -6.48 1.22 -51.77
N ASP A 172 -7.69 1.75 -51.92
CA ASP A 172 -8.12 3.04 -51.33
C ASP A 172 -8.34 2.95 -49.79
N ALA A 173 -8.24 1.74 -49.23
CA ALA A 173 -8.27 1.45 -47.79
C ALA A 173 -7.00 1.90 -47.05
N LEU A 174 -5.93 2.23 -47.77
CA LEU A 174 -4.69 2.77 -47.21
C LEU A 174 -4.45 4.17 -47.77
N ASN A 175 -4.32 5.15 -46.87
CA ASN A 175 -3.95 6.49 -47.27
C ASN A 175 -2.66 6.92 -46.57
N PHE A 176 -1.71 7.42 -47.36
CA PHE A 176 -0.43 7.88 -46.84
C PHE A 176 -0.31 9.39 -47.02
N VAL A 177 -0.06 10.12 -45.94
CA VAL A 177 0.21 11.55 -45.94
C VAL A 177 1.62 11.77 -45.39
N GLN A 178 2.38 12.66 -46.02
CA GLN A 178 3.70 13.04 -45.54
C GLN A 178 3.73 14.54 -45.26
N ILE A 179 4.33 14.94 -44.14
CA ILE A 179 4.61 16.34 -43.81
C ILE A 179 6.12 16.47 -43.63
N LEU A 180 6.75 17.27 -44.49
CA LEU A 180 8.19 17.49 -44.51
C LEU A 180 8.49 18.95 -44.15
N ASP A 181 9.18 19.14 -43.03
CA ASP A 181 9.68 20.45 -42.60
C ASP A 181 11.12 20.65 -43.07
N PHE A 182 11.40 21.81 -43.69
CA PHE A 182 12.73 22.17 -44.16
C PHE A 182 13.19 23.48 -43.54
N ALA A 183 14.34 23.45 -42.86
CA ALA A 183 14.95 24.69 -42.35
C ALA A 183 15.42 25.61 -43.50
N ASN A 184 16.15 25.04 -44.47
CA ASN A 184 17.00 25.81 -45.39
C ASN A 184 16.72 25.52 -46.88
N TYR A 185 15.49 25.12 -47.23
CA TYR A 185 15.16 24.60 -48.56
C TYR A 185 15.59 25.52 -49.71
N TRP A 186 15.44 26.84 -49.53
CA TRP A 186 15.71 27.85 -50.54
C TRP A 186 17.11 28.46 -50.50
N GLU A 187 18.00 27.97 -49.64
CA GLU A 187 19.38 28.46 -49.61
C GLU A 187 20.10 28.25 -50.94
N ARG A 188 21.06 29.15 -51.21
CA ARG A 188 21.91 29.11 -52.42
C ARG A 188 23.08 28.13 -52.30
N SER A 189 23.25 27.48 -51.15
CA SER A 189 24.30 26.51 -50.88
C SER A 189 24.21 25.29 -51.81
N GLU A 190 25.35 24.66 -52.12
CA GLU A 190 25.39 23.45 -52.93
C GLU A 190 24.67 22.28 -52.24
N SER A 191 24.70 22.22 -50.91
CA SER A 191 23.94 21.26 -50.11
C SER A 191 22.43 21.44 -50.31
N ALA A 192 21.91 22.67 -50.26
CA ALA A 192 20.48 22.94 -50.49
C ALA A 192 20.07 22.64 -51.94
N LYS A 193 20.90 22.98 -52.94
CA LYS A 193 20.67 22.58 -54.35
C LYS A 193 20.60 21.06 -54.50
N ALA A 194 21.54 20.34 -53.90
CA ALA A 194 21.57 18.88 -53.94
C ALA A 194 20.35 18.28 -53.24
N LEU A 195 19.92 18.84 -52.10
CA LEU A 195 18.71 18.45 -51.38
C LEU A 195 17.46 18.61 -52.27
N ARG A 196 17.30 19.77 -52.93
CA ARG A 196 16.18 20.01 -53.86
C ARG A 196 16.15 19.01 -55.01
N GLY A 197 17.30 18.71 -55.61
CA GLY A 197 17.42 17.70 -56.66
C GLY A 197 17.04 16.28 -56.19
N HIS A 198 17.51 15.88 -54.99
CA HIS A 198 17.14 14.59 -54.41
C HIS A 198 15.66 14.53 -54.03
N PHE A 199 15.12 15.61 -53.49
CA PHE A 199 13.71 15.69 -53.14
C PHE A 199 12.80 15.64 -54.38
N LYS A 200 13.20 16.29 -55.49
CA LYS A 200 12.51 16.14 -56.77
C LYS A 200 12.45 14.68 -57.22
N ALA A 201 13.59 13.98 -57.22
CA ALA A 201 13.64 12.56 -57.56
C ALA A 201 12.83 11.68 -56.59
N TYR A 202 12.75 12.07 -55.31
CA TYR A 202 11.91 11.43 -54.31
C TYR A 202 10.42 11.53 -54.65
N VAL A 203 9.94 12.73 -55.01
CA VAL A 203 8.52 12.94 -55.35
C VAL A 203 8.16 12.26 -56.67
N GLU A 204 9.02 12.39 -57.70
CA GLU A 204 8.84 11.73 -59.00
C GLU A 204 8.74 10.19 -58.86
N HIS A 205 9.47 9.60 -57.90
CA HIS A 205 9.36 8.18 -57.60
C HIS A 205 7.95 7.79 -57.15
N TRP A 206 7.38 8.51 -56.17
CA TRP A 206 6.04 8.23 -55.65
C TRP A 206 4.93 8.56 -56.65
N GLN A 207 5.16 9.55 -57.51
CA GLN A 207 4.23 9.94 -58.56
C GLN A 207 4.16 8.87 -59.66
N ARG A 208 5.31 8.33 -60.09
CA ARG A 208 5.37 7.18 -61.00
C ARG A 208 4.68 5.95 -60.41
N TRP A 209 4.89 5.67 -59.13
CA TRP A 209 4.19 4.59 -58.44
C TRP A 209 2.66 4.74 -58.50
N ARG A 210 2.17 5.98 -58.41
CA ARG A 210 0.75 6.27 -58.58
C ARG A 210 0.24 5.99 -59.99
N GLU A 211 0.99 6.43 -61.00
CA GLU A 211 0.68 6.17 -62.42
C GLU A 211 0.64 4.66 -62.70
N GLU A 212 1.51 3.89 -62.04
CA GLU A 212 1.56 2.42 -62.07
C GLU A 212 0.49 1.75 -61.18
N LYS A 213 -0.42 2.52 -60.57
CA LYS A 213 -1.47 2.07 -59.65
C LYS A 213 -0.94 1.27 -58.44
N GLN A 214 0.28 1.58 -58.00
CA GLN A 214 0.88 1.03 -56.79
C GLN A 214 0.45 1.85 -55.55
N PRO A 215 0.44 1.25 -54.34
CA PRO A 215 0.19 1.97 -53.10
C PRO A 215 1.22 3.08 -52.90
N THR A 216 0.77 4.31 -52.68
CA THR A 216 1.65 5.49 -52.68
C THR A 216 1.08 6.60 -51.78
N PHE A 217 1.81 7.70 -51.67
CA PHE A 217 1.35 8.89 -50.95
C PHE A 217 0.15 9.54 -51.63
N GLY A 218 -0.90 9.75 -50.84
CA GLY A 218 -2.05 10.57 -51.20
C GLY A 218 -1.63 12.02 -51.37
N ARG A 219 -0.84 12.54 -50.42
CA ARG A 219 -0.27 13.91 -50.37
C ARG A 219 1.10 13.98 -49.71
N ILE A 220 1.91 14.95 -50.17
CA ILE A 220 3.18 15.36 -49.56
C ILE A 220 3.10 16.87 -49.29
N TYR A 221 2.94 17.21 -48.02
CA TYR A 221 2.89 18.58 -47.52
C TYR A 221 4.28 19.09 -47.19
N LEU A 222 4.57 20.29 -47.66
CA LEU A 222 5.82 20.98 -47.36
C LEU A 222 5.60 22.08 -46.33
N VAL A 223 6.58 22.22 -45.45
CA VAL A 223 6.71 23.30 -44.48
C VAL A 223 8.14 23.84 -44.55
N ASP A 224 8.33 25.15 -44.48
CA ASP A 224 9.65 25.77 -44.41
C ASP A 224 9.78 26.86 -43.34
N SER A 225 11.02 27.23 -43.04
CA SER A 225 11.30 28.34 -42.12
C SER A 225 11.00 29.72 -42.72
N HIS A 226 10.86 29.87 -44.05
CA HIS A 226 10.82 31.18 -44.69
C HIS A 226 9.40 31.65 -45.00
N THR A 227 9.03 32.82 -44.47
CA THR A 227 7.76 33.50 -44.79
C THR A 227 8.00 34.88 -45.39
N PRO A 228 6.99 35.52 -46.02
CA PRO A 228 7.09 36.92 -46.44
C PRO A 228 7.44 37.89 -45.30
N ASN A 229 7.14 37.51 -44.05
CA ASN A 229 7.30 38.34 -42.85
C ASN A 229 8.55 38.01 -42.03
N GLY A 230 9.42 37.10 -42.51
CA GLY A 230 10.66 36.71 -41.83
C GLY A 230 10.85 35.20 -41.70
N VAL A 231 11.76 34.81 -40.80
CA VAL A 231 12.04 33.40 -40.48
C VAL A 231 11.13 32.94 -39.34
N ARG A 232 10.38 31.86 -39.56
CA ARG A 232 9.57 31.17 -38.55
C ARG A 232 10.46 30.26 -37.71
N GLU A 233 10.38 30.45 -36.40
CA GLU A 233 10.99 29.56 -35.42
C GLU A 233 10.42 28.13 -35.54
N GLU A 234 11.25 27.14 -35.21
CA GLU A 234 10.89 25.72 -35.25
C GLU A 234 9.63 25.41 -34.43
N ARG A 235 9.52 25.99 -33.23
CA ARG A 235 8.36 25.84 -32.35
C ARG A 235 7.05 26.26 -33.02
N LEU A 236 7.03 27.38 -33.74
CA LEU A 236 5.84 27.84 -34.46
C LEU A 236 5.46 26.90 -35.60
N ARG A 237 6.45 26.31 -36.29
CA ARG A 237 6.19 25.34 -37.35
C ARG A 237 5.63 24.04 -36.77
N ILE A 238 6.18 23.56 -35.65
CA ILE A 238 5.65 22.42 -34.91
C ILE A 238 4.20 22.68 -34.46
N ASP A 239 3.90 23.88 -33.96
CA ASP A 239 2.54 24.27 -33.54
C ASP A 239 1.57 24.30 -34.73
N GLU A 240 1.99 24.81 -35.89
CA GLU A 240 1.20 24.85 -37.13
C GLU A 240 0.93 23.44 -37.67
N ILE A 241 1.94 22.57 -37.67
CA ILE A 241 1.80 21.15 -38.06
C ILE A 241 0.89 20.42 -37.08
N SER A 242 1.07 20.62 -35.77
CA SER A 242 0.23 19.99 -34.74
C SER A 242 -1.23 20.40 -34.89
N LEU A 243 -1.50 21.67 -35.22
CA LEU A 243 -2.85 22.16 -35.50
C LEU A 243 -3.42 21.57 -36.79
N PHE A 244 -2.61 21.43 -37.83
CA PHE A 244 -3.05 20.80 -39.07
C PHE A 244 -3.36 19.30 -38.88
N LEU A 245 -2.56 18.58 -38.10
CA LEU A 245 -2.85 17.19 -37.72
C LEU A 245 -4.15 17.09 -36.95
N GLU A 246 -4.38 17.97 -35.98
CA GLU A 246 -5.63 18.01 -35.23
C GLU A 246 -6.84 18.20 -36.15
N PHE A 247 -6.75 19.12 -37.10
CA PHE A 247 -7.77 19.34 -38.11
C PHE A 247 -8.02 18.08 -38.96
N LEU A 248 -6.96 17.43 -39.45
CA LEU A 248 -7.08 16.22 -40.28
C LEU A 248 -7.69 15.03 -39.53
N LEU A 249 -7.49 14.93 -38.22
CA LEU A 249 -7.90 13.76 -37.44
C LEU A 249 -9.29 13.91 -36.84
N PHE A 250 -9.63 15.10 -36.32
CA PHE A 250 -10.78 15.27 -35.44
C PHE A 250 -11.91 16.14 -36.00
N GLU A 251 -11.69 16.90 -37.08
CA GLU A 251 -12.75 17.78 -37.64
C GLU A 251 -13.78 17.02 -38.50
N GLY A 252 -13.48 15.78 -38.87
CA GLY A 252 -14.43 14.92 -39.58
C GLY A 252 -14.68 15.22 -41.05
N GLN A 253 -13.83 16.05 -41.66
CA GLN A 253 -13.97 16.49 -43.05
C GLN A 253 -13.42 15.49 -44.07
N ARG A 254 -13.10 14.27 -43.66
CA ARG A 254 -12.49 13.27 -44.54
C ARG A 254 -13.39 12.88 -45.70
N ASP A 255 -14.67 12.66 -45.42
CA ASP A 255 -15.66 12.19 -46.39
C ASP A 255 -16.36 13.35 -47.12
N SER A 256 -15.99 14.60 -46.81
CA SER A 256 -16.50 15.79 -47.47
C SER A 256 -15.90 15.91 -48.88
N GLU A 257 -16.75 16.05 -49.90
CA GLU A 257 -16.34 16.16 -51.31
C GLU A 257 -15.35 17.32 -51.55
N SER A 258 -15.52 18.41 -50.81
CA SER A 258 -14.66 19.59 -50.88
C SER A 258 -13.28 19.37 -50.24
N MET A 259 -13.18 18.54 -49.20
CA MET A 259 -11.98 18.39 -48.37
C MET A 259 -11.27 17.04 -48.51
N GLN A 260 -11.84 16.08 -49.22
CA GLN A 260 -11.18 14.81 -49.55
C GLN A 260 -9.81 15.02 -50.22
N THR A 261 -9.67 16.13 -50.95
CA THR A 261 -8.42 16.51 -51.63
C THR A 261 -7.25 16.76 -50.68
N LEU A 262 -7.49 16.98 -49.38
CA LEU A 262 -6.45 17.08 -48.36
C LEU A 262 -5.80 15.73 -48.05
N TYR A 263 -6.55 14.65 -48.20
CA TYR A 263 -6.08 13.32 -47.85
C TYR A 263 -5.51 12.62 -49.08
N GLN A 264 -6.14 12.80 -50.25
CA GLN A 264 -5.82 12.08 -51.48
C GLN A 264 -5.80 13.01 -52.71
N ALA A 265 -4.83 12.81 -53.62
CA ALA A 265 -4.92 13.41 -54.95
C ALA A 265 -6.10 12.89 -55.77
N ARG A 266 -6.80 13.82 -56.42
CA ARG A 266 -7.85 13.49 -57.38
C ARG A 266 -7.25 12.73 -58.57
N PRO A 267 -8.00 11.79 -59.17
CA PRO A 267 -7.56 11.05 -60.36
C PRO A 267 -7.13 11.96 -61.51
N ASP A 268 -7.77 13.12 -61.65
CA ASP A 268 -7.59 14.03 -62.79
C ASP A 268 -6.36 14.95 -62.67
N ASP A 269 -5.92 15.27 -61.45
CA ASP A 269 -4.76 16.16 -61.19
C ASP A 269 -3.50 15.36 -60.83
N GLY A 270 -3.63 14.23 -60.12
CA GLY A 270 -2.56 13.23 -59.90
C GLY A 270 -1.30 13.71 -59.14
N ARG A 271 -1.16 15.01 -58.90
CA ARG A 271 0.01 15.65 -58.28
C ARG A 271 0.01 15.49 -56.77
N LEU A 272 1.16 15.15 -56.20
CA LEU A 272 1.29 14.82 -54.77
C LEU A 272 1.57 16.03 -53.89
N LEU A 273 2.23 17.05 -54.44
CA LEU A 273 2.76 18.18 -53.68
C LEU A 273 1.66 19.12 -53.23
N ALA A 274 1.74 19.50 -51.96
CA ALA A 274 0.86 20.46 -51.34
C ALA A 274 1.58 21.27 -50.27
N THR A 275 0.95 22.36 -49.87
CA THR A 275 1.28 23.11 -48.65
C THR A 275 -0.01 23.63 -48.04
N PHE A 276 0.01 23.88 -46.74
CA PHE A 276 -1.11 24.40 -45.97
C PHE A 276 -0.64 25.60 -45.16
N GLY A 277 -1.50 26.57 -44.93
CA GLY A 277 -1.47 27.43 -43.75
C GLY A 277 -2.73 27.12 -42.96
N ILE A 278 -2.65 27.14 -41.63
CA ILE A 278 -3.81 26.93 -40.76
C ILE A 278 -3.84 27.93 -39.62
N ARG A 279 -5.01 28.53 -39.37
CA ARG A 279 -5.30 29.31 -38.18
C ARG A 279 -6.55 28.77 -37.51
N LEU A 280 -6.55 28.79 -36.19
CA LEU A 280 -7.67 28.36 -35.38
C LEU A 280 -8.12 29.52 -34.52
N LEU A 281 -9.41 29.80 -34.50
CA LEU A 281 -10.08 30.50 -33.43
C LEU A 281 -10.88 29.47 -32.63
N GLU A 282 -10.49 29.23 -31.38
CA GLU A 282 -11.13 28.25 -30.50
C GLU A 282 -11.84 28.92 -29.32
N ARG A 283 -12.99 28.33 -28.99
CA ARG A 283 -13.70 28.53 -27.73
C ARG A 283 -13.44 27.27 -26.91
N SER A 284 -12.36 27.30 -26.13
CA SER A 284 -11.83 26.12 -25.46
C SER A 284 -12.65 25.69 -24.24
N GLY A 285 -13.96 25.48 -24.40
CA GLY A 285 -14.85 25.12 -23.29
C GLY A 285 -14.40 23.82 -22.62
N GLY A 286 -13.90 22.86 -23.41
CA GLY A 286 -13.25 21.65 -22.91
C GLY A 286 -12.01 21.93 -22.04
N LEU A 287 -11.17 22.90 -22.41
CA LEU A 287 -10.04 23.35 -21.59
C LEU A 287 -10.54 24.05 -20.33
N LEU A 288 -11.48 25.01 -20.41
CA LEU A 288 -11.97 25.70 -19.22
C LEU A 288 -12.60 24.77 -18.20
N LYS A 289 -13.37 23.77 -18.65
CA LYS A 289 -13.91 22.73 -17.74
C LYS A 289 -12.79 21.98 -17.02
N ARG A 290 -11.72 21.64 -17.72
CA ARG A 290 -10.56 20.94 -17.15
C ARG A 290 -9.78 21.83 -16.19
N LEU A 291 -9.61 23.11 -16.50
CA LEU A 291 -9.00 24.10 -15.62
C LEU A 291 -9.85 24.31 -14.35
N ALA A 292 -11.16 24.46 -14.48
CA ALA A 292 -12.09 24.55 -13.36
C ALA A 292 -12.08 23.26 -12.51
N ALA A 293 -12.07 22.10 -13.16
CA ALA A 293 -11.98 20.80 -12.52
C ALA A 293 -10.65 20.59 -11.78
N ALA A 294 -9.52 21.01 -12.35
CA ALA A 294 -8.22 20.96 -11.70
C ALA A 294 -8.20 21.84 -10.44
N ARG A 295 -8.74 23.07 -10.52
CA ARG A 295 -8.88 23.97 -9.35
C ARG A 295 -9.78 23.38 -8.27
N PHE A 296 -10.94 22.84 -8.66
CA PHE A 296 -11.82 22.12 -7.73
C PHE A 296 -11.11 20.91 -7.11
N GLY A 297 -10.36 20.16 -7.91
CA GLY A 297 -9.59 19.01 -7.49
C GLY A 297 -8.53 19.35 -6.45
N ILE A 298 -7.81 20.46 -6.59
CA ILE A 298 -6.83 20.94 -5.59
C ILE A 298 -7.53 21.17 -4.24
N GLY A 299 -8.60 21.96 -4.22
CA GLY A 299 -9.36 22.23 -2.99
C GLY A 299 -10.02 20.99 -2.41
N TRP A 300 -10.46 20.06 -3.27
CA TRP A 300 -11.05 18.79 -2.85
C TRP A 300 -10.02 17.88 -2.19
N LEU A 301 -8.81 17.77 -2.76
CA LEU A 301 -7.71 16.99 -2.19
C LEU A 301 -7.23 17.59 -0.86
N GLU A 302 -7.22 18.91 -0.72
CA GLU A 302 -6.98 19.58 0.56
C GLU A 302 -8.05 19.23 1.60
N TYR A 303 -9.32 19.34 1.23
CA TYR A 303 -10.44 18.97 2.09
C TYR A 303 -10.34 17.51 2.57
N LEU A 304 -10.01 16.58 1.67
CA LEU A 304 -9.84 15.17 2.01
C LEU A 304 -8.66 14.93 2.98
N ASP A 305 -7.65 15.81 2.97
CA ASP A 305 -6.49 15.76 3.87
C ASP A 305 -6.76 16.40 5.24
N GLU A 306 -7.78 17.25 5.36
CA GLU A 306 -8.11 17.92 6.62
C GLU A 306 -8.51 16.92 7.71
N ALA A 307 -7.93 17.09 8.90
CA ALA A 307 -8.30 16.33 10.09
C ALA A 307 -9.50 16.92 10.84
N ARG A 308 -10.21 17.91 10.30
CA ARG A 308 -11.34 18.54 11.01
C ARG A 308 -12.52 17.57 11.06
N THR A 309 -13.03 17.31 12.27
CA THR A 309 -14.31 16.62 12.45
C THR A 309 -15.43 17.56 12.06
N TRP A 310 -15.92 17.42 10.83
CA TRP A 310 -17.13 18.09 10.39
C TRP A 310 -18.31 17.52 11.19
N PRO A 311 -19.25 18.38 11.67
CA PRO A 311 -20.33 17.95 12.57
C PRO A 311 -21.22 16.82 12.05
N THR A 312 -21.16 16.56 10.74
CA THR A 312 -22.00 15.62 10.01
C THR A 312 -21.35 14.25 9.75
N ALA A 313 -20.04 14.06 9.94
CA ALA A 313 -19.39 12.80 9.57
C ALA A 313 -19.70 11.65 10.57
N LYS A 314 -20.11 10.47 10.07
CA LYS A 314 -20.36 9.28 10.90
C LYS A 314 -19.06 8.55 11.26
N ILE A 315 -18.34 9.06 12.26
CA ILE A 315 -17.09 8.45 12.73
C ILE A 315 -17.22 7.69 14.05
N GLN A 316 -18.36 7.81 14.74
CA GLN A 316 -18.54 7.19 16.06
C GLN A 316 -18.33 5.67 16.06
N PRO A 317 -18.88 4.89 15.09
CA PRO A 317 -18.66 3.44 15.06
C PRO A 317 -17.18 3.04 14.91
N LEU A 318 -16.39 3.85 14.20
CA LEU A 318 -14.95 3.66 14.07
C LEU A 318 -14.25 3.91 15.42
N ARG A 319 -14.60 4.99 16.11
CA ARG A 319 -14.07 5.30 17.45
C ARG A 319 -14.39 4.22 18.46
N ASP A 320 -15.65 3.76 18.51
CA ASP A 320 -16.08 2.71 19.41
C ASP A 320 -15.29 1.41 19.17
N THR A 321 -15.01 1.08 17.90
CA THR A 321 -14.22 -0.10 17.54
C THR A 321 -12.73 0.08 17.90
N LEU A 322 -12.16 1.28 17.73
CA LEU A 322 -10.79 1.61 18.13
C LEU A 322 -10.63 1.55 19.66
N GLU A 323 -11.58 2.10 20.41
CA GLU A 323 -11.62 2.02 21.88
C GLU A 323 -11.76 0.56 22.33
N ALA A 324 -12.60 -0.25 21.68
CA ALA A 324 -12.72 -1.68 21.98
C ALA A 324 -11.40 -2.43 21.72
N CYS A 325 -10.66 -2.11 20.65
CA CYS A 325 -9.33 -2.69 20.40
C CYS A 325 -8.35 -2.36 21.53
N GLN A 326 -8.37 -1.12 22.04
CA GLN A 326 -7.54 -0.71 23.18
C GLN A 326 -7.97 -1.42 24.47
N GLY A 327 -9.29 -1.50 24.71
CA GLY A 327 -9.87 -2.16 25.89
C GLY A 327 -9.53 -3.64 25.96
N VAL A 328 -9.63 -4.39 24.86
CA VAL A 328 -9.24 -5.81 24.81
C VAL A 328 -7.75 -6.00 25.10
N VAL A 329 -6.90 -5.12 24.58
CA VAL A 329 -5.44 -5.18 24.85
C VAL A 329 -5.13 -4.88 26.32
N LEU A 330 -5.91 -4.03 26.98
CA LEU A 330 -5.68 -3.55 28.34
C LEU A 330 -6.36 -4.41 29.43
N GLU A 331 -7.56 -4.95 29.20
CA GLU A 331 -8.35 -5.65 30.22
C GLU A 331 -8.18 -7.19 30.19
N ASP A 332 -8.20 -7.84 29.01
CA ASP A 332 -8.11 -9.31 28.90
C ASP A 332 -6.70 -9.84 29.29
N THR A 333 -5.66 -9.03 29.11
CA THR A 333 -4.27 -9.43 29.38
C THR A 333 -3.88 -9.44 30.85
N LEU A 334 -4.65 -8.74 31.71
CA LEU A 334 -4.34 -8.55 33.13
C LEU A 334 -5.29 -9.31 34.07
N THR A 335 -6.45 -9.78 33.60
CA THR A 335 -7.52 -10.28 34.48
C THR A 335 -7.85 -11.76 34.36
N ASP A 336 -7.25 -12.52 33.44
CA ASP A 336 -7.49 -13.96 33.34
C ASP A 336 -6.83 -14.69 34.53
N GLY A 337 -7.59 -14.80 35.63
CA GLY A 337 -7.19 -15.40 36.91
C GLY A 337 -6.79 -16.88 36.83
N GLY A 338 -6.77 -17.47 35.63
CA GLY A 338 -6.31 -18.83 35.39
C GLY A 338 -4.81 -19.06 35.64
N LEU A 339 -3.95 -18.06 35.42
CA LEU A 339 -2.49 -18.17 35.65
C LEU A 339 -2.13 -18.28 37.15
N PRO A 340 -2.67 -17.43 38.05
CA PRO A 340 -2.50 -17.58 39.50
C PRO A 340 -3.04 -18.90 40.04
N VAL A 341 -4.20 -19.36 39.57
CA VAL A 341 -4.82 -20.60 40.08
C VAL A 341 -3.98 -21.83 39.76
N GLU A 342 -3.38 -21.90 38.56
CA GLU A 342 -2.54 -23.02 38.19
C GLU A 342 -1.14 -22.98 38.79
N SER A 343 -0.57 -21.79 39.00
CA SER A 343 0.69 -21.69 39.73
C SER A 343 0.54 -22.23 41.16
N HIS A 344 -0.59 -21.92 41.81
CA HIS A 344 -0.93 -22.47 43.12
C HIS A 344 -1.12 -24.00 43.10
N GLN A 345 -1.82 -24.55 42.08
CA GLN A 345 -1.98 -26.00 41.96
C GLN A 345 -0.65 -26.73 41.71
N SER A 346 0.23 -26.14 40.91
CA SER A 346 1.52 -26.73 40.57
C SER A 346 2.52 -26.64 41.73
N LEU A 347 2.48 -25.53 42.49
CA LEU A 347 3.22 -25.39 43.75
C LEU A 347 2.70 -26.35 44.83
N ALA A 348 1.40 -26.59 44.91
CA ALA A 348 0.83 -27.58 45.82
C ALA A 348 1.34 -29.00 45.49
N ARG A 349 1.38 -29.38 44.20
CA ARG A 349 1.99 -30.66 43.77
C ARG A 349 3.47 -30.75 44.13
N LEU A 350 4.22 -29.66 43.97
CA LEU A 350 5.64 -29.61 44.36
C LEU A 350 5.81 -29.78 45.89
N ALA A 351 4.92 -29.18 46.68
CA ALA A 351 4.93 -29.35 48.13
C ALA A 351 4.68 -30.81 48.53
N ASP A 352 3.69 -31.46 47.91
CA ASP A 352 3.40 -32.88 48.13
C ASP A 352 4.59 -33.78 47.74
N GLU A 353 5.26 -33.49 46.62
CA GLU A 353 6.45 -34.22 46.16
C GLU A 353 7.65 -34.04 47.12
N LEU A 354 7.79 -32.88 47.74
CA LEU A 354 8.86 -32.60 48.72
C LEU A 354 8.60 -33.26 50.07
N GLU A 355 7.34 -33.28 50.54
CA GLU A 355 6.96 -33.95 51.79
C GLU A 355 7.09 -35.49 51.68
N ALA A 356 6.98 -36.05 50.47
CA ALA A 356 7.15 -37.49 50.23
C ALA A 356 8.63 -37.97 50.26
N LEU A 357 9.62 -37.07 50.33
CA LEU A 357 11.04 -37.45 50.32
C LEU A 357 11.51 -38.06 51.65
N PRO A 358 12.27 -39.16 51.65
CA PRO A 358 12.70 -39.85 52.87
C PRO A 358 13.76 -39.04 53.64
N ALA A 359 13.34 -38.38 54.72
CA ALA A 359 14.19 -37.49 55.55
C ALA A 359 15.42 -38.17 56.20
N ASP A 360 15.43 -39.50 56.28
CA ASP A 360 16.52 -40.27 56.88
C ASP A 360 17.75 -40.42 55.94
N ASP A 361 17.60 -40.15 54.65
CA ASP A 361 18.68 -40.27 53.64
C ASP A 361 19.77 -39.18 53.81
N PRO A 362 21.08 -39.51 53.73
CA PRO A 362 22.15 -38.51 53.79
C PRO A 362 22.12 -37.51 52.66
N ALA A 363 21.61 -37.92 51.50
CA ALA A 363 21.48 -37.08 50.32
C ALA A 363 20.17 -36.28 50.31
N TRP A 364 19.34 -36.33 51.37
CA TRP A 364 18.03 -35.65 51.41
C TRP A 364 18.09 -34.15 51.02
N PRO A 365 19.04 -33.32 51.53
CA PRO A 365 19.13 -31.92 51.10
C PRO A 365 19.44 -31.76 49.60
N GLN A 366 20.22 -32.67 49.02
CA GLN A 366 20.52 -32.68 47.59
C GLN A 366 19.32 -33.14 46.76
N GLN A 367 18.54 -34.11 47.26
CA GLN A 367 17.29 -34.55 46.66
C GLN A 367 16.23 -33.46 46.68
N VAL A 368 16.09 -32.72 47.79
CA VAL A 368 15.22 -31.54 47.90
C VAL A 368 15.63 -30.47 46.89
N ARG A 369 16.93 -30.13 46.80
CA ARG A 369 17.44 -29.18 45.79
C ARG A 369 17.13 -29.62 44.36
N ALA A 370 17.36 -30.88 44.02
CA ALA A 370 17.09 -31.41 42.69
C ALA A 370 15.59 -31.42 42.36
N CYS A 371 14.75 -31.77 43.34
CA CYS A 371 13.29 -31.77 43.19
C CYS A 371 12.75 -30.34 42.99
N CYS A 372 13.17 -29.38 43.82
CA CYS A 372 12.82 -27.97 43.64
C CYS A 372 13.25 -27.44 42.27
N ALA A 373 14.50 -27.69 41.85
CA ALA A 373 14.99 -27.22 40.55
C ALA A 373 14.22 -27.83 39.36
N LYS A 374 13.85 -29.12 39.45
CA LYS A 374 13.06 -29.80 38.43
C LYS A 374 11.61 -29.30 38.40
N GLY A 375 11.00 -29.14 39.57
CA GLY A 375 9.63 -28.63 39.73
C GLY A 375 9.48 -27.20 39.22
N MET A 376 10.43 -26.32 39.55
CA MET A 376 10.43 -24.93 39.09
C MET A 376 10.59 -24.82 37.57
N ARG A 377 11.51 -25.57 36.94
CA ARG A 377 11.62 -25.58 35.46
C ARG A 377 10.36 -26.09 34.78
N ARG A 378 9.72 -27.12 35.35
CA ARG A 378 8.47 -27.66 34.83
C ARG A 378 7.35 -26.62 34.91
N LEU A 379 7.24 -25.94 36.05
CA LEU A 379 6.26 -24.90 36.27
C LEU A 379 6.51 -23.69 35.35
N GLU A 380 7.76 -23.26 35.16
CA GLU A 380 8.13 -22.23 34.18
C GLU A 380 7.71 -22.63 32.75
N SER A 381 7.96 -23.88 32.34
CA SER A 381 7.55 -24.36 31.02
C SER A 381 6.03 -24.42 30.84
N GLU A 382 5.31 -24.92 31.85
CA GLU A 382 3.84 -25.03 31.82
C GLU A 382 3.19 -23.63 31.80
N LEU A 383 3.72 -22.66 32.56
CA LEU A 383 3.27 -21.27 32.51
C LEU A 383 3.59 -20.63 31.15
N ALA A 384 4.79 -20.82 30.61
CA ALA A 384 5.19 -20.23 29.33
C ALA A 384 4.33 -20.75 28.16
N ASP A 385 4.08 -22.07 28.09
CA ASP A 385 3.23 -22.68 27.06
C ASP A 385 1.80 -22.13 27.11
N ARG A 386 1.29 -21.88 28.32
CA ARG A 386 -0.06 -21.35 28.51
C ARG A 386 -0.17 -19.87 28.20
N VAL A 387 0.84 -19.09 28.55
CA VAL A 387 0.95 -17.68 28.14
C VAL A 387 1.00 -17.58 26.61
N GLN A 388 1.79 -18.42 25.94
CA GLN A 388 1.82 -18.53 24.48
C GLN A 388 0.45 -18.91 23.89
N LEU A 389 -0.23 -19.90 24.50
CA LEU A 389 -1.57 -20.30 24.08
C LEU A 389 -2.59 -19.16 24.26
N HIS A 390 -2.52 -18.42 25.37
CA HIS A 390 -3.39 -17.27 25.64
C HIS A 390 -3.13 -16.15 24.62
N ILE A 391 -1.86 -15.77 24.38
CA ILE A 391 -1.48 -14.80 23.34
C ILE A 391 -2.04 -15.23 21.99
N ARG A 392 -1.86 -16.49 21.61
CA ARG A 392 -2.34 -17.02 20.34
C ARG A 392 -3.86 -17.00 20.24
N LYS A 393 -4.56 -17.40 21.31
CA LYS A 393 -6.03 -17.42 21.36
C LYS A 393 -6.59 -16.01 21.24
N THR A 394 -6.02 -15.03 21.95
CA THR A 394 -6.46 -13.63 21.91
C THR A 394 -6.21 -12.99 20.54
N LEU A 395 -5.06 -13.28 19.90
CA LEU A 395 -4.68 -12.69 18.61
C LEU A 395 -5.29 -13.39 17.37
N GLN A 396 -5.36 -14.72 17.35
CA GLN A 396 -5.72 -15.51 16.14
C GLN A 396 -7.13 -16.10 16.17
N GLU A 397 -7.65 -16.48 17.33
CA GLU A 397 -8.90 -17.24 17.47
C GLU A 397 -9.98 -16.49 18.28
N GLY A 398 -9.69 -15.25 18.67
CA GLY A 398 -10.44 -14.51 19.69
C GLY A 398 -10.87 -13.10 19.26
N SER A 399 -11.15 -12.29 20.27
CA SER A 399 -11.75 -10.95 20.17
C SER A 399 -10.97 -9.99 19.25
N PHE A 400 -9.64 -10.08 19.21
CA PHE A 400 -8.83 -9.15 18.41
C PHE A 400 -8.98 -9.39 16.90
N ALA A 401 -9.03 -10.64 16.41
CA ALA A 401 -9.17 -10.92 14.99
C ALA A 401 -10.54 -10.45 14.44
N ASP A 402 -11.60 -10.63 15.22
CA ASP A 402 -12.93 -10.14 14.90
C ASP A 402 -13.00 -8.60 14.95
N LEU A 403 -12.37 -7.99 15.95
CA LEU A 403 -12.23 -6.53 16.05
C LEU A 403 -11.41 -5.96 14.90
N ALA A 404 -10.34 -6.64 14.47
CA ALA A 404 -9.53 -6.21 13.36
C ALA A 404 -10.31 -6.23 12.04
N LYS A 405 -11.09 -7.29 11.81
CA LYS A 405 -12.01 -7.38 10.67
C LYS A 405 -13.11 -6.32 10.75
N SER A 406 -13.67 -6.08 11.94
CA SER A 406 -14.64 -5.01 12.17
C SER A 406 -14.04 -3.64 11.87
N LEU A 407 -12.82 -3.38 12.32
CA LEU A 407 -12.16 -2.09 12.12
C LEU A 407 -11.93 -1.79 10.64
N ARG A 408 -11.51 -2.80 9.87
CA ARG A 408 -11.45 -2.71 8.41
C ARG A 408 -12.79 -2.29 7.79
N ILE A 409 -13.89 -2.91 8.21
CA ILE A 409 -15.24 -2.58 7.74
C ILE A 409 -15.61 -1.14 8.14
N GLN A 410 -15.29 -0.72 9.35
CA GLN A 410 -15.59 0.63 9.84
C GLN A 410 -14.75 1.71 9.14
N ILE A 411 -13.48 1.44 8.82
CA ILE A 411 -12.65 2.35 8.01
C ILE A 411 -13.28 2.53 6.63
N ASP A 412 -13.69 1.43 5.98
CA ASP A 412 -14.33 1.50 4.65
C ASP A 412 -15.68 2.23 4.71
N ALA A 413 -16.50 1.94 5.73
CA ALA A 413 -17.78 2.61 5.94
C ALA A 413 -17.62 4.11 6.24
N ALA A 414 -16.60 4.49 7.02
CA ALA A 414 -16.32 5.89 7.31
C ALA A 414 -15.88 6.66 6.06
N LEU A 415 -15.00 6.10 5.23
CA LEU A 415 -14.49 6.76 4.02
C LEU A 415 -15.52 6.83 2.88
N HIS A 416 -16.49 5.92 2.85
CA HIS A 416 -17.41 5.71 1.72
C HIS A 416 -18.91 5.79 2.06
N ASP A 417 -19.30 6.41 3.17
CA ASP A 417 -20.71 6.68 3.49
C ASP A 417 -21.35 7.50 2.35
N ASP A 418 -22.53 7.06 1.88
CA ASP A 418 -23.19 7.64 0.70
C ASP A 418 -23.70 9.07 0.91
N ARG A 419 -23.73 9.56 2.15
CA ARG A 419 -24.25 10.90 2.48
C ARG A 419 -23.23 11.75 3.23
N GLN A 420 -22.49 11.13 4.14
CA GLN A 420 -21.63 11.82 5.10
C GLN A 420 -20.27 11.12 5.27
N PRO A 421 -19.49 10.99 4.19
CA PRO A 421 -18.19 10.37 4.26
C PRO A 421 -17.23 11.21 5.12
N ALA A 422 -16.39 10.55 5.91
CA ALA A 422 -15.32 11.16 6.66
C ALA A 422 -14.10 11.42 5.76
N THR A 423 -13.34 12.47 6.05
CA THR A 423 -12.10 12.77 5.35
C THR A 423 -11.01 11.75 5.72
N LEU A 424 -10.05 11.52 4.81
CA LEU A 424 -8.89 10.66 5.08
C LEU A 424 -8.09 11.20 6.27
N GLY A 425 -7.90 12.53 6.34
CA GLY A 425 -7.21 13.18 7.45
C GLY A 425 -7.83 12.87 8.81
N THR A 426 -9.16 12.79 8.89
CA THR A 426 -9.85 12.45 10.14
C THR A 426 -9.60 10.99 10.52
N VAL A 427 -9.79 10.03 9.59
CA VAL A 427 -9.56 8.60 9.86
C VAL A 427 -8.11 8.32 10.26
N VAL A 428 -7.14 8.93 9.58
CA VAL A 428 -5.71 8.83 9.91
C VAL A 428 -5.44 9.34 11.32
N ARG A 429 -6.04 10.47 11.73
CA ARG A 429 -5.87 11.01 13.08
C ARG A 429 -6.45 10.10 14.16
N GLU A 430 -7.64 9.52 13.94
CA GLU A 430 -8.22 8.59 14.93
C GLU A 430 -7.34 7.34 15.08
N LEU A 431 -6.77 6.81 13.99
CA LEU A 431 -5.78 5.73 14.04
C LEU A 431 -4.47 6.13 14.73
N GLU A 432 -3.97 7.34 14.48
CA GLU A 432 -2.79 7.89 15.17
C GLU A 432 -3.02 7.99 16.68
N SER A 433 -4.19 8.51 17.09
CA SER A 433 -4.57 8.59 18.49
C SER A 433 -4.64 7.21 19.15
N ALA A 434 -5.17 6.20 18.43
CA ALA A 434 -5.22 4.83 18.93
C ALA A 434 -3.83 4.18 19.04
N LEU A 435 -2.96 4.42 18.06
CA LEU A 435 -1.58 3.96 18.09
C LEU A 435 -0.77 4.62 19.21
N ASP A 436 -0.98 5.91 19.47
CA ASP A 436 -0.34 6.63 20.55
C ASP A 436 -0.82 6.14 21.93
N ALA A 437 -2.11 5.79 22.07
CA ALA A 437 -2.64 5.16 23.29
C ALA A 437 -2.05 3.75 23.54
N LEU A 438 -1.62 3.05 22.48
CA LEU A 438 -0.94 1.76 22.58
C LEU A 438 0.58 1.87 22.79
N LYS A 439 1.17 3.07 22.82
CA LYS A 439 2.59 3.19 23.17
C LYS A 439 2.76 2.99 24.68
N PRO A 440 3.80 2.25 25.12
CA PRO A 440 4.06 2.11 26.55
C PRO A 440 4.39 3.47 27.15
N ASN A 441 3.71 3.84 28.25
CA ASN A 441 4.18 4.89 29.14
C ASN A 441 5.52 4.44 29.73
N LEU A 442 6.61 4.89 29.13
CA LEU A 442 8.00 4.61 29.53
C LEU A 442 8.37 5.18 30.91
N ASP A 443 7.47 5.91 31.57
CA ASP A 443 7.68 6.46 32.92
C ASP A 443 7.62 5.41 34.03
N GLY A 444 7.24 4.17 33.71
CA GLY A 444 7.25 3.04 34.62
C GLY A 444 8.36 2.05 34.31
N THR A 445 9.63 2.46 34.22
CA THR A 445 10.75 1.50 34.26
C THR A 445 10.79 0.84 35.63
N ALA A 446 9.94 -0.17 35.83
CA ALA A 446 10.23 -1.25 36.75
C ALA A 446 11.45 -1.96 36.15
N ALA A 447 12.63 -1.45 36.53
CA ALA A 447 13.90 -2.07 36.26
C ALA A 447 13.75 -3.58 36.50
N THR A 448 14.15 -4.36 35.50
CA THR A 448 14.34 -5.80 35.55
C THR A 448 15.07 -6.14 36.84
N ALA A 449 14.32 -6.43 37.90
CA ALA A 449 14.86 -6.81 39.17
C ALA A 449 15.50 -8.18 38.93
N PRO A 450 16.79 -8.37 39.25
CA PRO A 450 17.42 -9.67 39.12
C PRO A 450 16.60 -10.70 39.90
N LEU A 451 16.35 -11.85 39.28
CA LEU A 451 15.70 -13.02 39.89
C LEU A 451 16.15 -13.14 41.36
N PRO A 452 15.22 -13.11 42.34
CA PRO A 452 15.58 -13.07 43.74
C PRO A 452 16.42 -14.28 44.12
N ALA A 453 17.62 -14.05 44.66
CA ALA A 453 18.51 -15.06 45.23
C ALA A 453 17.96 -15.72 46.51
N VAL A 454 16.69 -15.47 46.84
CA VAL A 454 15.99 -15.85 48.09
C VAL A 454 15.87 -17.38 48.23
N GLY A 455 15.83 -18.12 47.12
CA GLY A 455 15.81 -19.58 47.12
C GLY A 455 17.09 -20.23 47.68
N LEU A 456 18.28 -19.64 47.48
CA LEU A 456 19.55 -20.25 47.90
C LEU A 456 19.75 -20.17 49.42
N ALA A 457 19.45 -19.02 50.03
CA ALA A 457 19.60 -18.84 51.48
C ALA A 457 18.67 -19.75 52.29
N LYS A 458 17.42 -19.94 51.84
CA LYS A 458 16.46 -20.84 52.49
C LYS A 458 16.84 -22.33 52.31
N LEU A 459 17.49 -22.69 51.21
CA LEU A 459 18.04 -24.04 51.00
C LEU A 459 19.28 -24.33 51.85
N GLU A 460 20.05 -23.32 52.25
CA GLU A 460 21.16 -23.46 53.21
C GLU A 460 20.64 -23.63 54.64
N GLU A 461 19.61 -22.86 55.02
CA GLU A 461 18.93 -23.00 56.32
C GLU A 461 18.31 -24.40 56.49
N LEU A 462 17.65 -24.91 55.43
CA LEU A 462 17.09 -26.26 55.41
C LEU A 462 18.18 -27.36 55.52
N GLN A 463 19.34 -27.13 54.91
CA GLN A 463 20.51 -28.02 55.06
C GLN A 463 21.04 -28.01 56.50
N ALA A 464 21.09 -26.85 57.16
CA ALA A 464 21.50 -26.74 58.55
C ALA A 464 20.53 -27.49 59.50
N VAL A 465 19.22 -27.35 59.28
CA VAL A 465 18.19 -28.07 60.07
C VAL A 465 18.29 -29.59 59.86
N HIS A 466 18.61 -30.06 58.65
CA HIS A 466 18.86 -31.50 58.40
C HIS A 466 20.16 -31.99 59.04
N GLN A 467 21.22 -31.18 59.04
CA GLN A 467 22.47 -31.48 59.75
C GLN A 467 22.25 -31.59 61.26
N ASP A 468 21.40 -30.74 61.84
CA ASP A 468 21.01 -30.84 63.25
C ASP A 468 20.20 -32.11 63.52
N TYR A 469 19.27 -32.49 62.63
CA TYR A 469 18.54 -33.77 62.72
C TYR A 469 19.48 -34.98 62.63
N ARG A 470 20.47 -34.92 61.75
CA ARG A 470 21.53 -35.93 61.58
C ARG A 470 22.38 -36.09 62.83
N HIS A 471 22.86 -34.97 63.37
CA HIS A 471 23.63 -34.96 64.61
C HIS A 471 22.81 -35.46 65.79
N PHE A 472 21.50 -35.13 65.79
CA PHE A 472 20.54 -35.71 66.72
C PHE A 472 20.43 -37.23 66.56
N LEU A 473 20.29 -37.77 65.33
CA LEU A 473 20.24 -39.22 65.08
C LEU A 473 21.54 -39.94 65.49
N GLU A 474 22.72 -39.34 65.24
CA GLU A 474 24.02 -39.90 65.62
C GLU A 474 24.23 -39.95 67.13
N ARG A 475 23.62 -39.03 67.88
CA ARG A 475 23.66 -38.96 69.34
C ARG A 475 22.57 -39.79 70.02
N GLN A 476 21.63 -40.34 69.25
CA GLN A 476 20.56 -41.17 69.80
C GLN A 476 21.06 -42.58 70.10
N LEU A 477 20.56 -43.16 71.20
CA LEU A 477 20.82 -44.55 71.54
C LEU A 477 20.19 -45.46 70.48
N ASP A 478 21.00 -46.32 69.86
CA ASP A 478 20.48 -47.41 69.03
C ASP A 478 19.63 -48.34 69.93
N THR A 479 18.31 -48.14 69.86
CA THR A 479 17.37 -48.88 70.68
C THR A 479 17.46 -50.40 70.48
N ASN A 480 17.91 -50.88 69.31
CA ASN A 480 18.12 -52.31 69.05
C ASN A 480 19.48 -52.79 69.58
N GLY A 481 20.51 -51.95 69.50
CA GLY A 481 21.84 -52.20 70.08
C GLY A 481 21.81 -52.30 71.60
N VAL A 482 21.09 -51.41 72.27
CA VAL A 482 20.91 -51.40 73.74
C VAL A 482 20.16 -52.64 74.22
N LEU A 483 19.28 -53.20 73.38
CA LEU A 483 18.50 -54.41 73.67
C LEU A 483 19.39 -55.61 74.01
N LYS A 484 20.60 -55.66 73.45
CA LYS A 484 21.60 -56.72 73.71
C LYS A 484 22.23 -56.64 75.10
N TRP A 485 22.25 -55.47 75.72
CA TRP A 485 22.89 -55.22 77.02
C TRP A 485 21.93 -55.35 78.20
N TRP A 486 20.62 -55.31 77.94
CA TRP A 486 19.59 -55.41 78.96
C TRP A 486 19.61 -56.69 79.80
N PRO A 487 19.88 -57.90 79.25
CA PRO A 487 20.03 -59.11 80.07
C PRO A 487 21.18 -59.00 81.07
N LEU A 488 22.31 -58.41 80.66
CA LEU A 488 23.47 -58.18 81.51
C LEU A 488 23.14 -57.17 82.62
N LEU A 489 22.41 -56.12 82.29
CA LEU A 489 21.99 -55.09 83.23
C LEU A 489 20.95 -55.62 84.24
N ALA A 490 19.99 -56.44 83.78
CA ALA A 490 19.05 -57.14 84.65
C ALA A 490 19.76 -58.13 85.58
N PHE A 491 20.81 -58.79 85.10
CA PHE A 491 21.66 -59.68 85.90
C PHE A 491 22.44 -58.91 86.97
N LEU A 492 23.12 -57.81 86.60
CA LEU A 492 23.87 -56.95 87.53
C LEU A 492 22.94 -56.29 88.57
N PHE A 493 21.79 -55.81 88.13
CA PHE A 493 20.77 -55.21 88.99
C PHE A 493 20.19 -56.25 89.95
N GLY A 494 19.89 -57.46 89.46
CA GLY A 494 19.43 -58.59 90.27
C GLY A 494 20.47 -59.03 91.31
N LEU A 495 21.75 -59.10 90.96
CA LEU A 495 22.83 -59.42 91.90
C LEU A 495 23.02 -58.33 92.95
N GLY A 496 23.05 -57.05 92.55
CA GLY A 496 23.18 -55.92 93.47
C GLY A 496 21.99 -55.77 94.42
N LEU A 497 20.76 -55.94 93.90
CA LEU A 497 19.56 -55.93 94.73
C LEU A 497 19.48 -57.15 95.63
N SER A 498 19.98 -58.32 95.25
CA SER A 498 19.86 -59.52 96.09
C SER A 498 20.42 -59.30 97.51
N HIS A 499 21.54 -58.57 97.63
CA HIS A 499 22.15 -58.28 98.93
C HIS A 499 21.32 -57.26 99.72
N TRP A 500 20.84 -56.20 99.07
CA TRP A 500 19.96 -55.20 99.69
C TRP A 500 18.61 -55.80 100.08
N LEU A 501 17.98 -56.59 99.21
CA LEU A 501 16.72 -57.29 99.48
C LEU A 501 16.89 -58.29 100.61
N SER A 502 17.99 -59.05 100.64
CA SER A 502 18.25 -60.02 101.72
C SER A 502 18.40 -59.34 103.07
N SER A 503 19.13 -58.23 103.14
CA SER A 503 19.32 -57.45 104.37
C SER A 503 18.05 -56.70 104.78
N TRP A 504 17.28 -56.18 103.82
CA TRP A 504 16.00 -55.53 104.09
C TRP A 504 14.93 -56.52 104.55
N ILE A 505 14.82 -57.70 103.92
CA ILE A 505 13.90 -58.76 104.35
C ILE A 505 14.33 -59.34 105.70
N ALA A 506 15.63 -59.51 105.95
CA ALA A 506 16.13 -59.94 107.27
C ALA A 506 15.84 -58.89 108.36
N ALA A 507 16.03 -57.60 108.09
CA ALA A 507 15.67 -56.52 109.00
C ALA A 507 14.15 -56.46 109.23
N TRP A 508 13.36 -56.62 108.18
CA TRP A 508 11.90 -56.65 108.23
C TRP A 508 11.38 -57.85 109.03
N LEU A 509 11.94 -59.03 108.83
CA LEU A 509 11.66 -60.23 109.63
C LEU A 509 12.06 -60.06 111.10
N ALA A 510 13.20 -59.40 111.38
CA ALA A 510 13.63 -59.10 112.74
C ALA A 510 12.66 -58.13 113.45
N THR A 511 12.15 -57.11 112.75
CA THR A 511 11.10 -56.23 113.29
C THR A 511 9.76 -56.95 113.49
N LEU A 512 9.50 -58.01 112.73
CA LEU A 512 8.31 -58.85 112.88
C LEU A 512 8.45 -59.94 113.96
N GLY A 513 9.66 -60.23 114.45
CA GLY A 513 9.89 -61.22 115.53
C GLY A 513 9.29 -60.85 116.89
N VAL A 514 8.74 -59.63 117.01
CA VAL A 514 7.97 -59.15 118.17
C VAL A 514 6.47 -59.46 118.04
N PHE A 515 6.01 -59.92 116.86
CA PHE A 515 4.60 -60.24 116.62
C PHE A 515 4.28 -61.68 117.02
N ASP A 516 3.24 -61.83 117.84
CA ASP A 516 2.69 -63.12 118.23
C ASP A 516 1.88 -63.71 117.06
N SER A 517 2.34 -64.83 116.49
CA SER A 517 1.75 -65.47 115.30
C SER A 517 0.29 -65.88 115.49
N ALA A 518 -0.20 -65.91 116.73
CA ALA A 518 -1.59 -66.19 117.06
C ALA A 518 -2.57 -65.04 116.71
N THR A 519 -2.09 -63.82 116.41
CA THR A 519 -2.97 -62.62 116.22
C THR A 519 -2.85 -61.91 114.87
N ALA A 520 -1.97 -62.37 113.97
CA ALA A 520 -1.76 -61.76 112.65
C ALA A 520 -2.82 -62.17 111.60
N SER A 521 -3.10 -61.27 110.64
CA SER A 521 -4.03 -61.56 109.55
C SER A 521 -3.42 -62.52 108.51
N HIS A 522 -4.26 -63.34 107.86
CA HIS A 522 -3.81 -64.33 106.86
C HIS A 522 -2.84 -63.80 105.77
N PRO A 523 -3.02 -62.60 105.17
CA PRO A 523 -2.05 -62.09 104.19
C PRO A 523 -0.70 -61.71 104.83
N LEU A 524 -0.70 -61.27 106.09
CA LEU A 524 0.53 -61.01 106.85
C LEU A 524 1.25 -62.33 107.19
N ASN A 525 0.51 -63.39 107.53
CA ASN A 525 1.10 -64.72 107.71
C ASN A 525 1.67 -65.29 106.41
N MET A 526 0.98 -65.15 105.27
CA MET A 526 1.55 -65.58 103.97
C MET A 526 2.77 -64.75 103.56
N ALA A 527 2.76 -63.44 103.80
CA ALA A 527 3.91 -62.59 103.53
C ALA A 527 5.09 -62.93 104.45
N HIS A 528 4.81 -63.26 105.72
CA HIS A 528 5.81 -63.70 106.70
C HIS A 528 6.38 -65.08 106.32
N GLU A 529 5.55 -66.06 105.96
CA GLU A 529 5.97 -67.38 105.48
C GLU A 529 6.76 -67.28 104.17
N ALA A 530 6.33 -66.46 103.22
CA ALA A 530 7.07 -66.23 101.98
C ALA A 530 8.42 -65.54 102.21
N ALA A 531 8.49 -64.58 103.15
CA ALA A 531 9.73 -63.92 103.54
C ALA A 531 10.68 -64.87 104.29
N GLN A 532 10.16 -65.70 105.19
CA GLN A 532 10.91 -66.76 105.86
C GLN A 532 11.45 -67.79 104.86
N TRP A 533 10.64 -68.17 103.87
CA TRP A 533 11.03 -69.05 102.77
C TRP A 533 12.14 -68.45 101.91
N LEU A 534 12.09 -67.14 101.65
CA LEU A 534 13.12 -66.42 100.88
C LEU A 534 14.45 -66.28 101.63
N VAL A 535 14.44 -66.06 102.94
CA VAL A 535 15.67 -65.78 103.75
C VAL A 535 16.31 -67.03 104.35
N GLY A 536 15.57 -68.14 104.51
CA GLY A 536 16.16 -69.39 104.98
C GLY A 536 16.48 -69.38 106.48
N VAL A 537 15.46 -69.21 107.32
CA VAL A 537 15.61 -69.24 108.79
C VAL A 537 15.90 -70.68 109.27
N PRO A 538 16.83 -70.90 110.24
CA PRO A 538 17.15 -72.24 110.72
C PRO A 538 15.95 -72.85 111.48
N GLY A 539 15.30 -73.86 110.90
CA GLY A 539 14.20 -74.59 111.56
C GLY A 539 13.09 -75.10 110.63
N THR A 540 13.04 -74.69 109.36
CA THR A 540 12.08 -75.23 108.38
C THR A 540 12.70 -76.38 107.56
N PRO A 541 11.91 -77.39 107.15
CA PRO A 541 12.42 -78.63 106.56
C PRO A 541 12.91 -78.52 105.10
N LEU A 542 13.01 -77.31 104.55
CA LEU A 542 13.55 -77.06 103.21
C LEU A 542 14.74 -76.11 103.34
N PRO A 543 15.96 -76.49 102.92
CA PRO A 543 17.15 -75.66 103.06
C PRO A 543 16.95 -74.33 102.31
N GLY A 544 17.06 -73.23 103.05
CA GLY A 544 17.03 -71.88 102.51
C GLY A 544 18.13 -71.70 101.47
N HIS A 545 17.72 -71.59 100.21
CA HIS A 545 18.66 -71.51 99.12
C HIS A 545 18.83 -70.06 98.63
N PRO A 546 20.05 -69.49 98.67
CA PRO A 546 20.32 -68.14 98.19
C PRO A 546 19.97 -67.93 96.71
N TRP A 547 19.78 -69.00 95.92
CA TRP A 547 19.36 -68.92 94.53
C TRP A 547 17.91 -68.44 94.36
N ALA A 548 17.00 -68.64 95.32
CA ALA A 548 15.60 -68.21 95.20
C ALA A 548 15.47 -66.67 95.27
N LEU A 549 16.19 -66.04 96.21
CA LEU A 549 16.32 -64.58 96.28
C LEU A 549 17.04 -64.01 95.06
N ALA A 550 18.09 -64.67 94.58
CA ALA A 550 18.77 -64.28 93.36
C ALA A 550 17.82 -64.33 92.14
N LEU A 551 17.05 -65.41 91.98
CA LEU A 551 16.10 -65.58 90.87
C LEU A 551 14.95 -64.56 90.92
N ALA A 552 14.36 -64.33 92.10
CA ALA A 552 13.32 -63.32 92.28
C ALA A 552 13.83 -61.90 91.96
N SER A 553 15.05 -61.57 92.41
CA SER A 553 15.70 -60.28 92.13
C SER A 553 16.04 -60.11 90.63
N LEU A 554 16.41 -61.20 89.96
CA LEU A 554 16.72 -61.22 88.52
C LEU A 554 15.45 -61.08 87.67
N LEU A 555 14.34 -61.71 88.06
CA LEU A 555 13.03 -61.53 87.41
C LEU A 555 12.49 -60.10 87.60
N LEU A 556 12.65 -59.53 88.81
CA LEU A 556 12.27 -58.15 89.09
C LEU A 556 13.14 -57.17 88.28
N GLY A 557 14.45 -57.44 88.20
CA GLY A 557 15.40 -56.70 87.37
C GLY A 557 15.04 -56.77 85.88
N ALA A 558 14.68 -57.95 85.37
CA ALA A 558 14.27 -58.13 83.98
C ALA A 558 12.97 -57.35 83.65
N ALA A 559 11.97 -57.38 84.54
CA ALA A 559 10.72 -56.63 84.37
C ALA A 559 10.95 -55.11 84.39
N MET A 560 11.79 -54.62 85.32
CA MET A 560 12.15 -53.20 85.40
C MET A 560 12.91 -52.75 84.15
N VAL A 561 13.87 -53.55 83.69
CA VAL A 561 14.66 -53.27 82.47
C VAL A 561 13.78 -53.27 81.22
N PHE A 562 12.80 -54.17 81.09
CA PHE A 562 11.85 -54.17 79.97
C PHE A 562 10.96 -52.91 79.95
N MET A 563 10.45 -52.50 81.12
CA MET A 563 9.72 -51.23 81.27
C MET A 563 10.60 -50.03 80.89
N LEU A 564 11.86 -50.03 81.32
CA LEU A 564 12.84 -48.99 81.00
C LEU A 564 13.10 -48.93 79.49
N HIS A 565 13.29 -50.07 78.82
CA HIS A 565 13.47 -50.15 77.37
C HIS A 565 12.27 -49.57 76.63
N ARG A 566 11.05 -49.89 77.06
CA ARG A 566 9.82 -49.34 76.46
C ARG A 566 9.72 -47.82 76.68
N ALA A 567 10.12 -47.32 77.85
CA ALA A 567 10.16 -45.89 78.15
C ALA A 567 11.22 -45.15 77.31
N VAL A 568 12.43 -45.71 77.20
CA VAL A 568 13.52 -45.17 76.36
C VAL A 568 13.11 -45.18 74.89
N LYS A 569 12.59 -46.30 74.36
CA LYS A 569 12.11 -46.39 72.98
C LYS A 569 10.99 -45.37 72.69
N ARG A 570 10.06 -45.16 73.62
CA ARG A 570 9.02 -44.13 73.50
C ARG A 570 9.60 -42.72 73.54
N GLN A 571 10.59 -42.44 74.39
CA GLN A 571 11.26 -41.14 74.44
C GLN A 571 12.06 -40.86 73.17
N VAL A 572 12.81 -41.84 72.67
CA VAL A 572 13.53 -41.78 71.38
C VAL A 572 12.56 -41.51 70.22
N LEU A 573 11.44 -42.24 70.16
CA LEU A 573 10.42 -42.02 69.13
C LEU A 573 9.72 -40.67 69.26
N ARG A 574 9.39 -40.20 70.47
CA ARG A 574 8.84 -38.85 70.69
C ARG A 574 9.83 -37.75 70.31
N ALA A 575 11.10 -37.93 70.65
CA ALA A 575 12.15 -37.00 70.28
C ALA A 575 12.38 -37.00 68.76
N ARG A 576 12.22 -38.14 68.08
CA ARG A 576 12.27 -38.22 66.62
C ARG A 576 11.07 -37.54 65.95
N LEU A 577 9.86 -37.74 66.49
CA LEU A 577 8.65 -37.06 66.01
C LEU A 577 8.77 -35.53 66.08
N PHE A 578 9.46 -34.98 67.08
CA PHE A 578 9.74 -33.54 67.12
C PHE A 578 10.46 -32.99 65.86
N TRP A 579 11.21 -33.84 65.15
CA TRP A 579 11.90 -33.48 63.91
C TRP A 579 11.12 -33.88 62.66
N THR A 580 10.52 -35.08 62.65
CA THR A 580 9.95 -35.72 61.44
C THR A 580 8.43 -35.80 61.40
N ASP A 581 7.71 -35.23 62.38
CA ASP A 581 6.25 -35.19 62.36
C ASP A 581 5.78 -34.36 61.14
N PRO A 582 4.90 -34.90 60.28
CA PRO A 582 4.45 -34.22 59.07
C PRO A 582 3.67 -32.93 59.37
N GLU A 583 3.02 -32.84 60.52
CA GLU A 583 2.24 -31.65 60.90
C GLU A 583 3.06 -30.64 61.71
N ARG A 584 3.92 -31.11 62.62
CA ARG A 584 4.57 -30.27 63.65
C ARG A 584 6.09 -30.44 63.75
N GLY A 585 6.70 -31.19 62.84
CA GLY A 585 8.12 -31.46 62.84
C GLY A 585 8.94 -30.28 62.30
N ARG A 586 10.13 -30.06 62.87
CA ARG A 586 11.03 -28.98 62.43
C ARG A 586 11.42 -29.07 60.95
N LEU A 587 11.55 -30.29 60.39
CA LEU A 587 11.87 -30.47 58.97
C LEU A 587 10.67 -30.12 58.07
N ALA A 588 9.45 -30.49 58.48
CA ALA A 588 8.22 -30.13 57.77
C ALA A 588 7.98 -28.61 57.81
N ASP A 589 8.21 -27.96 58.94
CA ASP A 589 8.11 -26.50 59.04
C ASP A 589 9.15 -25.78 58.18
N ALA A 590 10.40 -26.27 58.13
CA ALA A 590 11.43 -25.73 57.25
C ALA A 590 11.06 -25.87 55.77
N LEU A 591 10.48 -27.01 55.36
CA LEU A 591 9.94 -27.21 54.00
C LEU A 591 8.79 -26.23 53.70
N ARG A 592 7.87 -25.99 54.63
CA ARG A 592 6.77 -25.02 54.44
C ARG A 592 7.29 -23.59 54.27
N VAL A 593 8.31 -23.20 55.03
CA VAL A 593 8.97 -21.89 54.88
C VAL A 593 9.64 -21.75 53.50
N LEU A 594 10.27 -22.82 53.01
CA LEU A 594 10.82 -22.89 51.65
C LEU A 594 9.72 -22.72 50.59
N VAL A 595 8.64 -23.51 50.68
CA VAL A 595 7.50 -23.47 49.73
C VAL A 595 6.82 -22.10 49.71
N ARG A 596 6.62 -21.47 50.87
CA ARG A 596 6.11 -20.08 50.93
C ARG A 596 7.04 -19.10 50.22
N GLY A 597 8.36 -19.24 50.41
CA GLY A 597 9.34 -18.45 49.68
C GLY A 597 9.26 -18.62 48.16
N LEU A 598 9.09 -19.85 47.70
CA LEU A 598 8.89 -20.14 46.28
C LEU A 598 7.56 -19.57 45.75
N THR A 599 6.54 -19.44 46.60
CA THR A 599 5.24 -18.87 46.23
C THR A 599 5.36 -17.36 45.98
N ASP A 600 6.10 -16.64 46.83
CA ASP A 600 6.37 -15.21 46.65
C ASP A 600 7.20 -14.94 45.38
N ASP A 601 8.24 -15.75 45.14
CA ASP A 601 9.08 -15.64 43.93
C ASP A 601 8.27 -15.95 42.66
N GLN A 602 7.35 -16.93 42.72
CA GLN A 602 6.44 -17.27 41.63
C GLN A 602 5.40 -16.20 41.34
N ALA A 603 4.89 -15.50 42.36
CA ALA A 603 3.98 -14.37 42.15
C ALA A 603 4.67 -13.25 41.33
N GLY A 604 5.96 -13.01 41.58
CA GLY A 604 6.79 -12.11 40.78
C GLY A 604 6.96 -12.59 39.34
N LEU A 605 7.24 -13.87 39.13
CA LEU A 605 7.40 -14.47 37.79
C LEU A 605 6.09 -14.45 36.98
N VAL A 606 4.96 -14.78 37.60
CA VAL A 606 3.64 -14.71 36.96
C VAL A 606 3.29 -13.28 36.57
N ALA A 607 3.53 -12.30 37.45
CA ALA A 607 3.31 -10.88 37.14
C ALA A 607 4.20 -10.40 35.99
N GLN A 608 5.46 -10.84 35.94
CA GLN A 608 6.37 -10.54 34.83
C GLN A 608 5.89 -11.16 33.52
N MET A 609 5.52 -12.45 33.54
CA MET A 609 4.99 -13.15 32.35
C MET A 609 3.68 -12.52 31.85
N GLN A 610 2.80 -12.06 32.73
CA GLN A 610 1.58 -11.32 32.36
C GLN A 610 1.92 -9.97 31.72
N SER A 611 2.90 -9.24 32.28
CA SER A 611 3.39 -7.99 31.70
C SER A 611 4.00 -8.21 30.31
N ASP A 612 4.81 -9.26 30.13
CA ASP A 612 5.43 -9.61 28.85
C ASP A 612 4.38 -10.06 27.82
N ALA A 613 3.35 -10.80 28.25
CA ALA A 613 2.22 -11.18 27.39
C ALA A 613 1.41 -9.96 26.93
N ALA A 614 1.12 -9.05 27.86
CA ALA A 614 0.43 -7.79 27.57
C ALA A 614 1.24 -6.92 26.59
N ALA A 615 2.56 -6.84 26.78
CA ALA A 615 3.46 -6.15 25.86
C ALA A 615 3.44 -6.78 24.46
N ASN A 616 3.53 -8.11 24.36
CA ASN A 616 3.49 -8.82 23.07
C ASN A 616 2.15 -8.62 22.34
N ILE A 617 1.02 -8.69 23.04
CA ILE A 617 -0.31 -8.46 22.45
C ILE A 617 -0.44 -7.00 21.98
N ARG A 618 0.03 -6.04 22.78
CA ARG A 618 0.06 -4.62 22.41
C ARG A 618 0.94 -4.36 21.20
N ASP A 619 2.11 -5.01 21.12
CA ASP A 619 3.02 -4.88 19.98
C ASP A 619 2.45 -5.48 18.70
N GLU A 620 1.72 -6.60 18.77
CA GLU A 620 1.03 -7.16 17.60
C GLU A 620 -0.15 -6.28 17.18
N ALA A 621 -0.99 -5.83 18.12
CA ALA A 621 -2.08 -4.92 17.84
C ALA A 621 -1.59 -3.59 17.24
N GLY A 622 -0.49 -3.06 17.77
CA GLY A 622 0.20 -1.89 17.24
C GLY A 622 0.80 -2.12 15.85
N ARG A 623 1.26 -3.34 15.53
CA ARG A 623 1.74 -3.72 14.20
C ARG A 623 0.61 -3.72 13.16
N GLU A 624 -0.53 -4.32 13.48
CA GLU A 624 -1.72 -4.37 12.61
C GLU A 624 -2.30 -2.97 12.37
N LEU A 625 -2.58 -2.21 13.44
CA LEU A 625 -3.03 -0.82 13.32
C LEU A 625 -2.00 0.05 12.58
N GLY A 626 -0.71 -0.20 12.84
CA GLY A 626 0.41 0.45 12.17
C GLY A 626 0.45 0.14 10.67
N GLN A 627 0.04 -1.05 10.25
CA GLN A 627 -0.08 -1.39 8.82
C GLN A 627 -1.20 -0.59 8.15
N TRP A 628 -2.38 -0.51 8.76
CA TRP A 628 -3.48 0.30 8.20
C TRP A 628 -3.16 1.79 8.17
N HIS A 629 -2.53 2.29 9.23
CA HIS A 629 -2.03 3.66 9.28
C HIS A 629 -1.02 3.95 8.17
N ARG A 630 -0.07 3.04 7.92
CA ARG A 630 0.88 3.16 6.79
C ARG A 630 0.16 3.21 5.44
N ASN A 631 -0.78 2.30 5.19
CA ASN A 631 -1.53 2.26 3.94
C ASN A 631 -2.32 3.56 3.70
N LEU A 632 -3.01 4.08 4.72
CA LEU A 632 -3.74 5.35 4.62
C LEU A 632 -2.80 6.55 4.47
N ARG A 633 -1.60 6.52 5.08
CA ARG A 633 -0.56 7.53 4.83
C ARG A 633 0.00 7.45 3.41
N GLU A 634 0.07 6.27 2.80
CA GLU A 634 0.40 6.15 1.38
C GLU A 634 -0.68 6.80 0.51
N ARG A 635 -1.98 6.59 0.80
CA ARG A 635 -3.08 7.32 0.13
C ARG A 635 -2.92 8.83 0.24
N ARG A 636 -2.57 9.32 1.43
CA ARG A 636 -2.29 10.75 1.68
C ARG A 636 -1.14 11.28 0.83
N ARG A 637 -0.05 10.52 0.69
CA ARG A 637 1.09 10.88 -0.17
C ARG A 637 0.71 10.93 -1.65
N GLU A 638 -0.08 9.98 -2.11
CA GLU A 638 -0.57 9.97 -3.50
C GLU A 638 -1.47 11.16 -3.80
N MET A 639 -2.37 11.54 -2.88
CA MET A 639 -3.16 12.76 -2.99
C MET A 639 -2.27 14.00 -3.06
N GLY A 640 -1.23 14.07 -2.22
CA GLY A 640 -0.25 15.16 -2.25
C GLY A 640 0.48 15.25 -3.59
N TRP A 641 0.90 14.11 -4.14
CA TRP A 641 1.50 14.04 -5.48
C TRP A 641 0.51 14.50 -6.56
N LEU A 642 -0.71 13.97 -6.59
CA LEU A 642 -1.74 14.36 -7.56
C LEU A 642 -2.03 15.85 -7.48
N ARG A 643 -2.14 16.41 -6.27
CA ARG A 643 -2.34 17.85 -6.06
C ARG A 643 -1.22 18.65 -6.73
N SER A 644 0.05 18.27 -6.54
CA SER A 644 1.17 18.93 -7.25
C SER A 644 1.01 18.87 -8.78
N GLN A 645 0.59 17.72 -9.32
CA GLN A 645 0.33 17.60 -10.76
C GLN A 645 -0.81 18.53 -11.25
N LEU A 646 -1.83 18.77 -10.42
CA LEU A 646 -2.91 19.72 -10.74
C LEU A 646 -2.43 21.17 -10.70
N HIS A 647 -1.55 21.54 -9.75
CA HIS A 647 -0.90 22.85 -9.76
C HIS A 647 -0.09 23.04 -11.06
N ASP A 648 0.74 22.04 -11.41
CA ASP A 648 1.55 22.07 -12.63
C ASP A 648 0.70 22.19 -13.90
N PHE A 649 -0.48 21.57 -13.92
CA PHE A 649 -1.44 21.71 -15.02
C PHE A 649 -1.97 23.14 -15.14
N LEU A 650 -2.33 23.79 -14.03
CA LEU A 650 -2.77 25.19 -14.03
C LEU A 650 -1.63 26.14 -14.43
N ASP A 651 -0.42 25.92 -13.91
CA ASP A 651 0.77 26.70 -14.21
C ASP A 651 1.15 26.63 -15.70
N MET A 652 0.98 25.47 -16.34
CA MET A 652 1.18 25.31 -17.80
C MET A 652 0.32 26.27 -18.62
N HIS A 653 -0.85 26.65 -18.10
CA HIS A 653 -1.78 27.57 -18.73
C HIS A 653 -1.65 29.01 -18.19
N GLY A 654 -0.63 29.29 -17.39
CA GLY A 654 -0.36 30.61 -16.80
C GLY A 654 -1.29 30.96 -15.64
N LEU A 655 -1.85 29.95 -14.97
CA LEU A 655 -2.83 30.13 -13.90
C LEU A 655 -2.23 29.71 -12.57
N ASP A 656 -2.15 30.65 -11.63
CA ASP A 656 -1.71 30.37 -10.27
C ASP A 656 -2.91 29.92 -9.43
N ALA A 657 -2.84 28.69 -8.92
CA ALA A 657 -3.89 28.09 -8.09
C ALA A 657 -4.09 28.82 -6.75
N ASP A 658 -3.01 29.38 -6.20
CA ASP A 658 -2.97 29.99 -4.86
C ASP A 658 -3.22 31.51 -4.92
N SER A 659 -3.03 32.13 -6.08
CA SER A 659 -3.36 33.54 -6.26
C SER A 659 -4.88 33.77 -6.20
N PRO A 660 -5.35 34.79 -5.45
CA PRO A 660 -6.70 35.29 -5.64
C PRO A 660 -6.88 35.73 -7.10
N VAL A 661 -8.12 35.56 -7.56
CA VAL A 661 -8.73 35.77 -8.89
C VAL A 661 -8.15 36.91 -9.74
N GLU A 662 -7.51 37.92 -9.15
CA GLU A 662 -7.15 39.20 -9.79
C GLU A 662 -5.87 39.17 -10.66
N ASN A 663 -4.97 38.19 -10.54
CA ASN A 663 -3.75 38.12 -11.37
C ASN A 663 -3.90 37.31 -12.67
N TRP A 664 -5.10 36.81 -12.98
CA TRP A 664 -5.39 35.89 -14.09
C TRP A 664 -5.55 36.64 -15.43
N THR A 665 -4.62 37.55 -15.72
CA THR A 665 -4.74 38.55 -16.78
C THR A 665 -4.47 38.04 -18.21
N ARG A 666 -4.14 36.76 -18.39
CA ARG A 666 -4.09 36.07 -19.69
C ARG A 666 -4.01 34.56 -19.52
N ILE A 667 -5.05 33.84 -19.92
CA ILE A 667 -4.88 32.49 -20.45
C ILE A 667 -4.06 32.70 -21.75
N SER A 668 -2.74 32.51 -21.66
CA SER A 668 -1.74 32.56 -22.75
C SER A 668 -2.07 33.41 -23.99
N ARG A 669 -1.30 34.48 -24.21
CA ARG A 669 -1.19 35.13 -25.53
C ARG A 669 -0.74 34.10 -26.57
N ASP A 670 -1.63 33.84 -27.51
CA ASP A 670 -1.40 33.12 -28.75
C ASP A 670 -0.05 33.44 -29.41
N GLY A 671 0.77 32.41 -29.62
CA GLY A 671 1.55 32.34 -30.85
C GLY A 671 0.54 32.36 -31.99
N GLY A 672 0.67 33.29 -32.95
CA GLY A 672 -0.39 33.72 -33.88
C GLY A 672 -0.98 32.69 -34.86
N ILE A 673 -1.00 31.41 -34.49
CA ILE A 673 -1.57 30.25 -35.16
C ILE A 673 -2.90 29.82 -34.52
N ARG A 674 -2.98 29.79 -33.19
CA ARG A 674 -4.20 29.48 -32.43
C ARG A 674 -4.70 30.76 -31.77
N HIS A 675 -6.00 30.90 -31.59
CA HIS A 675 -6.62 32.06 -30.97
C HIS A 675 -7.71 31.64 -30.01
N ALA A 676 -7.48 31.81 -28.71
CA ALA A 676 -8.52 31.57 -27.70
C ALA A 676 -9.45 32.79 -27.62
N MET A 677 -10.75 32.59 -27.84
CA MET A 677 -11.77 33.63 -27.60
C MET A 677 -12.14 33.77 -26.13
N GLU A 678 -11.81 32.77 -25.32
CA GLU A 678 -12.31 32.70 -23.96
C GLU A 678 -11.63 33.69 -23.03
N GLN A 679 -12.46 34.33 -22.23
CA GLN A 679 -12.03 35.31 -21.26
C GLN A 679 -12.01 34.68 -19.87
N PHE A 680 -11.30 35.32 -18.96
CA PHE A 680 -11.25 34.89 -17.57
C PHE A 680 -12.66 34.81 -16.93
N ASP A 681 -13.56 35.71 -17.30
CA ASP A 681 -14.95 35.71 -16.84
C ASP A 681 -15.70 34.44 -17.24
N ASP A 682 -15.36 33.80 -18.35
CA ASP A 682 -15.96 32.53 -18.77
C ASP A 682 -15.52 31.39 -17.83
N LEU A 683 -14.25 31.37 -17.41
CA LEU A 683 -13.74 30.40 -16.45
C LEU A 683 -14.37 30.57 -15.06
N LEU A 684 -14.57 31.82 -14.62
CA LEU A 684 -15.27 32.12 -13.37
C LEU A 684 -16.71 31.63 -13.40
N ARG A 685 -17.44 31.88 -14.49
CA ARG A 685 -18.82 31.37 -14.66
C ARG A 685 -18.89 29.85 -14.58
N ILE A 686 -17.98 29.15 -15.27
CA ILE A 686 -17.92 27.68 -15.19
C ILE A 686 -17.62 27.24 -13.76
N SER A 687 -16.65 27.89 -13.10
CA SER A 687 -16.26 27.55 -11.72
C SER A 687 -17.41 27.79 -10.72
N GLN A 688 -18.31 28.74 -10.99
CA GLN A 688 -19.51 28.99 -10.18
C GLN A 688 -20.57 27.89 -10.30
N THR A 689 -20.56 27.08 -11.36
CA THR A 689 -21.52 25.95 -11.48
C THR A 689 -21.31 24.89 -10.39
N ARG A 690 -20.06 24.73 -9.94
CA ARG A 690 -19.68 23.91 -8.77
C ARG A 690 -18.54 24.59 -8.03
N PRO A 691 -18.84 25.50 -7.09
CA PRO A 691 -17.80 26.19 -6.35
C PRO A 691 -17.04 25.22 -5.43
N PRO A 692 -15.74 25.48 -5.17
CA PRO A 692 -14.91 24.66 -4.29
C PRO A 692 -15.27 24.90 -2.82
N ILE A 693 -16.43 24.39 -2.39
CA ILE A 693 -16.94 24.49 -1.01
C ILE A 693 -17.09 23.09 -0.38
N PRO A 694 -17.00 22.97 0.96
CA PRO A 694 -17.06 21.68 1.67
C PRO A 694 -18.25 20.80 1.31
N GLU A 695 -19.42 21.36 1.06
CA GLU A 695 -20.64 20.62 0.72
C GLU A 695 -20.50 19.87 -0.62
N HIS A 696 -19.89 20.53 -1.62
CA HIS A 696 -19.63 19.90 -2.91
C HIS A 696 -18.49 18.89 -2.85
N PHE A 697 -17.47 19.14 -2.02
CA PHE A 697 -16.40 18.17 -1.76
C PHE A 697 -16.92 16.89 -1.12
N GLN A 698 -17.81 17.02 -0.13
CA GLN A 698 -18.45 15.88 0.53
C GLN A 698 -19.32 15.08 -0.44
N SER A 699 -20.16 15.76 -1.24
CA SER A 699 -20.97 15.12 -2.27
C SER A 699 -20.11 14.39 -3.31
N MET A 700 -18.99 14.99 -3.73
CA MET A 700 -18.07 14.38 -4.70
C MET A 700 -17.38 13.13 -4.12
N GLN A 701 -16.98 13.17 -2.84
CA GLN A 701 -16.41 12.00 -2.16
C GLN A 701 -17.40 10.84 -2.09
N ALA A 702 -18.67 11.11 -1.79
CA ALA A 702 -19.72 10.10 -1.74
C ALA A 702 -19.99 9.47 -3.11
N GLU A 703 -19.99 10.29 -4.18
CA GLU A 703 -20.22 9.83 -5.56
C GLU A 703 -19.04 9.02 -6.10
N LYS A 704 -17.82 9.57 -6.02
CA LYS A 704 -16.64 9.00 -6.70
C LYS A 704 -15.90 7.95 -5.87
N LYS A 705 -16.08 7.92 -4.54
CA LYS A 705 -15.47 6.95 -3.60
C LYS A 705 -13.95 6.75 -3.86
N PRO A 706 -13.13 7.81 -3.76
CA PRO A 706 -11.74 7.81 -4.22
C PRO A 706 -10.79 6.88 -3.44
N PHE A 707 -11.20 6.42 -2.25
CA PHE A 707 -10.43 5.51 -1.40
C PHE A 707 -10.87 4.04 -1.51
N LYS A 708 -11.65 3.70 -2.53
CA LYS A 708 -12.04 2.30 -2.76
C LYS A 708 -10.77 1.46 -2.89
N LYS A 709 -10.70 0.34 -2.15
CA LYS A 709 -9.50 -0.52 -2.05
C LYS A 709 -8.26 0.20 -1.47
N TRP A 710 -8.43 1.08 -0.49
CA TRP A 710 -7.35 1.82 0.18
C TRP A 710 -6.18 0.96 0.70
N GLU A 711 -6.41 -0.33 0.93
CA GLU A 711 -5.41 -1.33 1.36
C GLU A 711 -4.43 -1.76 0.26
N GLU A 712 -4.79 -1.58 -1.01
CA GLU A 712 -3.86 -1.85 -2.12
C GLU A 712 -2.68 -0.88 -2.04
N ARG A 713 -1.56 -1.17 -2.72
CA ARG A 713 -0.36 -0.30 -2.67
C ARG A 713 -0.53 1.01 -3.44
N TYR A 714 -1.40 1.04 -4.46
CA TYR A 714 -1.65 2.24 -5.26
C TYR A 714 -3.13 2.41 -5.59
N SER A 715 -3.63 3.65 -5.59
CA SER A 715 -5.02 3.97 -5.92
C SER A 715 -5.08 4.46 -7.35
N GLN A 716 -5.83 3.75 -8.19
CA GLN A 716 -6.03 4.15 -9.58
C GLN A 716 -6.68 5.54 -9.70
N ALA A 717 -7.44 5.97 -8.69
CA ALA A 717 -8.06 7.29 -8.66
C ALA A 717 -7.03 8.43 -8.64
N PHE A 718 -5.84 8.18 -8.07
CA PHE A 718 -4.81 9.21 -7.89
C PHE A 718 -3.62 9.09 -8.83
N LEU A 719 -3.42 7.94 -9.48
CA LEU A 719 -2.24 7.68 -10.33
C LEU A 719 -2.29 8.34 -11.72
N TYR A 720 -3.46 8.76 -12.19
CA TYR A 720 -3.65 9.27 -13.56
C TYR A 720 -4.27 10.68 -13.53
N PRO A 721 -3.44 11.75 -13.45
CA PRO A 721 -3.94 13.11 -13.30
C PRO A 721 -4.91 13.55 -14.41
N LEU A 722 -4.63 13.21 -15.67
CA LEU A 722 -5.51 13.55 -16.78
C LEU A 722 -6.86 12.84 -16.69
N ARG A 723 -6.87 11.58 -16.25
CA ARG A 723 -8.12 10.84 -16.01
C ARG A 723 -8.92 11.47 -14.87
N PHE A 724 -8.24 11.86 -13.80
CA PHE A 724 -8.87 12.54 -12.67
C PHE A 724 -9.50 13.87 -13.11
N ILE A 725 -8.79 14.66 -13.92
CA ILE A 725 -9.31 15.89 -14.52
C ILE A 725 -10.51 15.59 -15.43
N ASP A 726 -10.42 14.57 -16.29
CA ASP A 726 -11.52 14.17 -17.18
C ASP A 726 -12.79 13.87 -16.36
N GLU A 727 -12.69 12.98 -15.37
CA GLU A 727 -13.82 12.54 -14.52
C GLU A 727 -14.45 13.66 -13.70
N LEU A 728 -13.66 14.67 -13.30
CA LEU A 728 -14.17 15.86 -12.63
C LEU A 728 -14.81 16.85 -13.63
N SER A 729 -14.23 16.98 -14.82
CA SER A 729 -14.68 17.93 -15.86
C SER A 729 -16.07 17.60 -16.42
N GLU A 730 -16.50 16.34 -16.36
CA GLU A 730 -17.85 15.89 -16.78
C GLU A 730 -18.99 16.63 -16.06
N ASN A 731 -18.72 17.11 -14.86
CA ASN A 731 -19.69 17.80 -14.01
C ASN A 731 -19.92 19.27 -14.39
N TYR A 732 -19.12 19.81 -15.31
CA TYR A 732 -19.19 21.19 -15.77
C TYR A 732 -19.87 21.27 -17.14
N GLN A 733 -20.77 22.23 -17.32
CA GLN A 733 -21.44 22.51 -18.59
C GLN A 733 -20.68 23.54 -19.41
N GLU A 734 -20.84 23.51 -20.74
CA GLU A 734 -20.23 24.55 -21.59
C GLU A 734 -21.06 25.84 -21.48
N PRO A 735 -20.43 27.01 -21.23
CA PRO A 735 -21.13 28.29 -21.15
C PRO A 735 -21.94 28.61 -22.40
N LEU A 736 -21.46 28.19 -23.58
CA LEU A 736 -22.12 28.47 -24.86
C LEU A 736 -23.50 27.80 -24.99
N GLU A 737 -23.63 26.56 -24.51
CA GLU A 737 -24.92 25.85 -24.51
C GLU A 737 -25.93 26.58 -23.61
N GLN A 738 -25.47 27.11 -22.47
CA GLN A 738 -26.30 27.88 -21.55
C GLN A 738 -26.68 29.26 -22.10
N GLU A 739 -25.75 29.94 -22.77
CA GLU A 739 -25.97 31.28 -23.32
C GLU A 739 -26.81 31.32 -24.60
N LEU A 740 -26.71 30.30 -25.45
CA LEU A 740 -27.58 30.15 -26.63
C LEU A 740 -29.01 29.75 -26.24
N ALA A 741 -29.18 29.14 -25.06
CA ALA A 741 -30.49 28.77 -24.53
C ALA A 741 -31.22 29.93 -23.84
N GLN A 742 -30.54 31.03 -23.48
CA GLN A 742 -31.13 32.15 -22.72
C GLN A 742 -31.51 33.35 -23.62
N PRO A 743 -32.79 33.78 -23.62
CA PRO A 743 -33.22 35.01 -24.30
C PRO A 743 -32.75 36.24 -23.51
N GLY A 744 -31.70 36.91 -24.00
CA GLY A 744 -31.10 38.09 -23.35
C GLY A 744 -29.58 38.26 -23.57
N SER A 745 -28.90 37.27 -24.15
CA SER A 745 -27.44 37.22 -24.38
C SER A 745 -26.91 38.14 -25.49
N GLY A 746 -27.70 39.10 -25.98
CA GLY A 746 -27.38 39.89 -27.19
C GLY A 746 -26.08 40.68 -27.13
N ALA A 747 -25.68 41.21 -25.95
CA ALA A 747 -24.43 41.98 -25.82
C ALA A 747 -23.18 41.08 -25.87
N GLU A 748 -23.20 39.92 -25.21
CA GLU A 748 -22.08 38.97 -25.22
C GLU A 748 -21.95 38.25 -26.57
N GLN A 749 -23.09 37.92 -27.19
CA GLN A 749 -23.14 37.42 -28.57
C GLN A 749 -22.55 38.44 -29.54
N GLN A 750 -22.82 39.74 -29.35
CA GLN A 750 -22.24 40.80 -30.18
C GLN A 750 -20.72 40.91 -29.98
N THR A 751 -20.21 40.92 -28.74
CA THR A 751 -18.76 40.94 -28.47
C THR A 751 -18.06 39.76 -29.14
N ARG A 752 -18.63 38.56 -29.04
CA ARG A 752 -18.08 37.34 -29.66
C ARG A 752 -18.16 37.37 -31.19
N ALA A 753 -19.24 37.94 -31.74
CA ALA A 753 -19.34 38.16 -33.18
C ALA A 753 -18.28 39.16 -33.66
N ASP A 754 -17.99 40.21 -32.89
CA ASP A 754 -16.97 41.21 -33.18
C ASP A 754 -15.56 40.61 -33.14
N GLU A 755 -15.26 39.76 -32.14
CA GLU A 755 -13.98 39.02 -32.06
C GLU A 755 -13.79 38.05 -33.23
N LEU A 756 -14.81 37.28 -33.58
CA LEU A 756 -14.78 36.39 -34.75
C LEU A 756 -14.60 37.20 -36.04
N CYS A 757 -15.32 38.30 -36.21
CA CYS A 757 -15.14 39.19 -37.36
C CYS A 757 -13.74 39.81 -37.39
N ALA A 758 -13.17 40.19 -36.24
CA ALA A 758 -11.82 40.71 -36.14
C ALA A 758 -10.77 39.65 -36.51
N PHE A 759 -10.93 38.41 -36.05
CA PHE A 759 -10.09 37.27 -36.44
C PHE A 759 -10.13 37.06 -37.97
N LEU A 760 -11.33 37.01 -38.55
CA LEU A 760 -11.51 36.82 -39.99
C LEU A 760 -10.90 37.98 -40.81
N ARG A 761 -10.99 39.23 -40.34
CA ARG A 761 -10.40 40.41 -41.01
C ARG A 761 -8.88 40.51 -40.86
N ARG A 762 -8.35 40.16 -39.69
CA ARG A 762 -6.91 40.28 -39.40
C ARG A 762 -6.09 39.27 -40.21
N HIS A 763 -6.64 38.09 -40.41
CA HIS A 763 -5.91 36.96 -41.03
C HIS A 763 -6.28 36.73 -42.50
N SER A 764 -7.00 37.63 -43.14
CA SER A 764 -7.36 37.52 -44.56
C SER A 764 -6.36 38.18 -45.51
N GLY A 765 -5.36 38.93 -45.00
CA GLY A 765 -4.26 39.50 -45.79
C GLY A 765 -2.87 38.90 -45.50
N ASP A 766 -2.53 38.70 -44.22
CA ASP A 766 -1.17 38.31 -43.76
C ASP A 766 -0.98 36.80 -43.52
N PHE A 767 -2.06 36.03 -43.58
CA PHE A 767 -2.02 34.58 -43.47
C PHE A 767 -1.41 34.00 -44.74
N THR A 768 -0.38 33.16 -44.64
CA THR A 768 0.28 32.55 -45.80
C THR A 768 0.43 31.05 -45.62
N THR A 769 0.69 30.34 -46.72
CA THR A 769 0.99 28.91 -46.67
C THR A 769 2.31 28.66 -45.97
N ALA A 770 2.42 27.49 -45.35
CA ALA A 770 3.58 27.09 -44.58
C ALA A 770 4.80 26.71 -45.42
N PHE A 771 4.69 26.71 -46.75
CA PHE A 771 5.81 26.64 -47.66
C PHE A 771 5.50 27.54 -48.84
N ARG A 772 6.43 28.43 -49.19
CA ARG A 772 6.20 29.38 -50.28
C ARG A 772 6.75 28.86 -51.59
N TRP A 773 5.87 28.68 -52.56
CA TRP A 773 6.25 28.47 -53.95
C TRP A 773 6.59 29.79 -54.64
N LYS A 774 7.59 29.77 -55.52
CA LYS A 774 7.79 30.88 -56.46
C LYS A 774 6.69 30.84 -57.51
N ALA A 775 5.96 31.95 -57.67
CA ALA A 775 4.92 32.08 -58.68
C ALA A 775 5.50 31.75 -60.06
N SER A 776 5.11 30.59 -60.60
CA SER A 776 5.62 30.00 -61.82
C SER A 776 4.56 29.08 -62.43
N VAL A 777 4.74 28.74 -63.70
CA VAL A 777 3.91 27.72 -64.36
C VAL A 777 4.00 26.41 -63.56
N GLY A 778 2.85 25.84 -63.21
CA GLY A 778 2.76 24.61 -62.41
C GLY A 778 2.44 24.81 -60.92
N VAL A 779 2.36 26.06 -60.45
CA VAL A 779 1.85 26.40 -59.11
C VAL A 779 0.39 26.86 -59.22
N PRO A 780 -0.59 26.12 -58.67
CA PRO A 780 -1.98 26.53 -58.65
C PRO A 780 -2.22 27.73 -57.72
N PRO A 781 -3.28 28.52 -57.94
CA PRO A 781 -3.63 29.61 -57.04
C PRO A 781 -4.03 29.09 -55.66
N ASP A 782 -3.74 29.89 -54.63
CA ASP A 782 -4.12 29.61 -53.25
C ASP A 782 -5.65 29.56 -53.14
N SER A 783 -6.16 28.52 -52.49
CA SER A 783 -7.56 28.41 -52.11
C SER A 783 -7.69 28.65 -50.61
N VAL A 784 -8.58 29.55 -50.22
CA VAL A 784 -8.84 29.88 -48.81
C VAL A 784 -10.19 29.29 -48.41
N TYR A 785 -10.17 28.44 -47.39
CA TYR A 785 -11.36 27.82 -46.82
C TYR A 785 -11.58 28.31 -45.41
N CYS A 786 -12.85 28.41 -45.04
CA CYS A 786 -13.25 28.71 -43.67
C CYS A 786 -14.22 27.63 -43.21
N LEU A 787 -13.86 26.94 -42.13
CA LEU A 787 -14.72 25.99 -41.45
C LEU A 787 -15.25 26.65 -40.20
N LEU A 788 -16.57 26.75 -40.12
CA LEU A 788 -17.27 27.43 -39.03
C LEU A 788 -18.43 26.57 -38.56
N PRO A 789 -18.73 26.54 -37.25
CA PRO A 789 -19.94 25.93 -36.76
C PRO A 789 -21.15 26.61 -37.40
N PRO A 790 -22.21 25.88 -37.77
CA PRO A 790 -23.43 26.47 -38.34
C PRO A 790 -24.02 27.60 -37.48
N LEU A 791 -23.89 27.48 -36.16
CA LEU A 791 -24.34 28.49 -35.20
C LEU A 791 -23.55 29.81 -35.31
N TRP A 792 -22.24 29.74 -35.61
CA TRP A 792 -21.39 30.92 -35.71
C TRP A 792 -21.63 31.67 -37.03
N LEU A 793 -22.01 30.95 -38.09
CA LEU A 793 -22.45 31.55 -39.37
C LEU A 793 -23.73 32.39 -39.23
N GLY A 794 -24.52 32.16 -38.17
CA GLY A 794 -25.71 32.93 -37.84
C GLY A 794 -25.42 34.21 -37.04
N LEU A 795 -24.19 34.42 -36.57
CA LEU A 795 -23.85 35.60 -35.77
C LEU A 795 -23.82 36.88 -36.63
N PRO A 796 -24.18 38.05 -36.06
CA PRO A 796 -24.23 39.32 -36.79
C PRO A 796 -22.89 39.65 -37.48
N GLY A 797 -22.95 40.03 -38.77
CA GLY A 797 -21.78 40.53 -39.52
C GLY A 797 -20.76 39.47 -39.97
N VAL A 798 -20.90 38.20 -39.59
CA VAL A 798 -19.95 37.13 -39.95
C VAL A 798 -20.00 36.82 -41.45
N ARG A 799 -21.20 36.61 -42.01
CA ARG A 799 -21.38 36.34 -43.46
C ARG A 799 -20.88 37.50 -44.34
N ASP A 800 -21.16 38.72 -43.91
CA ASP A 800 -20.70 39.93 -44.61
C ASP A 800 -19.18 40.03 -44.56
N THR A 801 -18.58 39.71 -43.41
CA THR A 801 -17.12 39.68 -43.24
C THR A 801 -16.46 38.61 -44.13
N LEU A 802 -16.99 37.38 -44.17
CA LEU A 802 -16.48 36.33 -45.06
C LEU A 802 -16.54 36.74 -46.54
N THR A 803 -17.64 37.39 -46.93
CA THR A 803 -17.83 37.91 -48.30
C THR A 803 -16.85 39.04 -48.60
N GLY A 804 -16.65 39.96 -47.65
CA GLY A 804 -15.67 41.05 -47.75
C GLY A 804 -14.21 40.57 -47.83
N GLN A 805 -13.91 39.36 -47.37
CA GLN A 805 -12.59 38.73 -47.48
C GLN A 805 -12.42 37.79 -48.68
N ALA A 806 -13.35 37.87 -49.65
CA ALA A 806 -13.31 37.07 -50.88
C ALA A 806 -13.28 35.54 -50.65
N ILE A 807 -13.84 35.05 -49.54
CA ILE A 807 -14.06 33.61 -49.32
C ILE A 807 -15.37 33.23 -49.99
N ASN A 808 -15.29 32.51 -51.11
CA ASN A 808 -16.44 32.03 -51.87
C ASN A 808 -17.38 31.17 -51.01
N GLU A 809 -18.67 31.14 -51.33
CA GLU A 809 -19.67 30.29 -50.65
C GLU A 809 -19.27 28.80 -50.66
N GLU A 810 -18.72 28.31 -51.77
CA GLU A 810 -18.22 26.92 -51.90
C GLU A 810 -17.04 26.58 -50.97
N HIS A 811 -16.36 27.60 -50.43
CA HIS A 811 -15.24 27.46 -49.50
C HIS A 811 -15.63 27.73 -48.03
N ARG A 812 -16.91 28.00 -47.77
CA ARG A 812 -17.50 28.12 -46.43
C ARG A 812 -18.08 26.77 -46.06
N LEU A 813 -17.34 25.98 -45.29
CA LEU A 813 -17.76 24.65 -44.92
C LEU A 813 -18.32 24.62 -43.50
N PRO A 814 -19.34 23.79 -43.23
CA PRO A 814 -19.78 23.54 -41.86
C PRO A 814 -18.67 22.78 -41.10
N GLY A 815 -18.26 23.33 -39.95
CA GLY A 815 -17.44 22.62 -38.97
C GLY A 815 -18.29 21.67 -38.13
N GLU A 816 -17.78 20.47 -37.88
CA GLU A 816 -18.40 19.50 -36.95
C GLU A 816 -18.08 19.88 -35.49
N ASP A 817 -16.94 20.55 -35.28
CA ASP A 817 -16.57 21.06 -33.96
C ASP A 817 -17.30 22.36 -33.64
N VAL A 818 -18.35 22.28 -32.82
CA VAL A 818 -19.19 23.43 -32.40
C VAL A 818 -18.42 24.58 -31.72
N ALA A 819 -17.19 24.32 -31.30
CA ALA A 819 -16.38 25.22 -30.50
C ALA A 819 -15.22 25.88 -31.28
N ARG A 820 -15.03 25.56 -32.57
CA ARG A 820 -13.83 25.97 -33.31
C ARG A 820 -14.13 26.50 -34.70
N ALA A 821 -13.38 27.52 -35.09
CA ALA A 821 -13.34 28.03 -36.45
C ALA A 821 -11.94 27.89 -37.02
N TYR A 822 -11.84 27.25 -38.19
CA TYR A 822 -10.57 27.08 -38.89
C TYR A 822 -10.54 27.97 -40.11
N LEU A 823 -9.41 28.65 -40.29
CA LEU A 823 -9.04 29.30 -41.54
C LEU A 823 -7.91 28.48 -42.16
N LEU A 824 -8.13 27.99 -43.38
CA LEU A 824 -7.18 27.18 -44.11
C LEU A 824 -6.79 27.89 -45.40
N ARG A 825 -5.50 27.92 -45.70
CA ARG A 825 -4.99 28.33 -47.00
C ARG A 825 -4.24 27.16 -47.61
N LEU A 826 -4.61 26.78 -48.81
CA LEU A 826 -4.15 25.55 -49.43
C LEU A 826 -3.61 25.86 -50.83
N GLN A 827 -2.44 25.31 -51.12
CA GLN A 827 -1.94 25.17 -52.49
C GLN A 827 -1.68 23.68 -52.69
N ILE A 828 -2.56 23.03 -53.45
CA ILE A 828 -2.58 21.58 -53.65
C ILE A 828 -2.44 21.31 -55.14
N GLY A 829 -1.63 20.33 -55.51
CA GLY A 829 -1.46 19.98 -56.92
C GLY A 829 -0.32 20.74 -57.59
N VAL A 830 0.77 20.99 -56.86
CA VAL A 830 1.96 21.67 -57.38
C VAL A 830 2.77 20.71 -58.27
N GLU A 831 3.27 21.19 -59.40
CA GLU A 831 4.14 20.40 -60.27
C GLU A 831 5.52 20.16 -59.65
N THR A 832 6.09 18.97 -59.89
CA THR A 832 7.44 18.62 -59.43
C THR A 832 8.54 19.48 -60.04
N THR A 833 8.27 20.13 -61.17
CA THR A 833 9.14 21.13 -61.81
C THR A 833 9.39 22.33 -60.90
N CYS A 834 8.43 22.70 -60.05
CA CYS A 834 8.53 23.84 -59.13
C CYS A 834 9.50 23.63 -57.96
N LEU A 835 9.97 22.40 -57.72
CA LEU A 835 10.90 22.07 -56.62
C LEU A 835 12.32 22.62 -56.83
N THR A 836 12.68 22.97 -58.07
CA THR A 836 14.05 23.38 -58.41
C THR A 836 14.22 24.88 -58.69
N HIS A 837 13.12 25.62 -58.79
CA HIS A 837 13.10 26.99 -59.34
C HIS A 837 13.07 28.11 -58.32
#